data_AF-A0A3A4VJI8-F1
#
_entry.id   AF-A0A3A4VJI8-F1
#
_cell.length_a   1.000
_cell.length_b   1.000
_cell.length_c   1.000
_cell.angle_alpha   90.00
_cell.angle_beta   90.00
_cell.angle_gamma   90.00
#
_symmetry.space_group_name_H-M   'P 1'
#
loop_
_entity.id
_entity.type
_entity.pdbx_description
1 polymer ?
#
loop_
_entity_poly.entity_id
_entity_poly.type
_entity_poly.pdbx_seq_one_letter_code
_entity_poly.pdbx_strand_id
1 'polypeptide(L)'
;MKRLIPLLLVFVLVLLACGPAAPAPGSGSLPSGERVTEPGTNLHPNPVETGMPQYGGTLTYGYAIPRSLDAHQKVGYGPTGTLPTFNQLVIFDIAYKDTVPETIIGDLADRWETSPDGTEITFHLHPGVKWHDGMPFTADDVVYSLDKMADPNRSAIADFFPAYRDAERLDDTTVKVHMKYASAGFLISLAAGESVIQAKHLAGTSDQSADFMIGTGPFILEEYLTRVHMKWKRNPDYFKKDKYGNQLPYLDGLKLLNISNAELNDALLGRRVDLKGPVTGAGTVSTYEYLKNGAPELLWQKRDDYVSEAIFFNLNHKPLDDLRVRRAMGLILDEESLIIGYCGDATFGVTDIGLLQRSYGLPAEEIRTLMGWDKTMEERVAEAQQLMAEAGYPNGFKLNMLSRGGAQTAQGATLVFAEALRKHLKIDAEVNGLASTEVAKRLDENNYDMYTVSLKVGLDPAQLAIFFASNSYANYAHYANPDMDTMLTELDRIIDPSERREAIWAIERTLLTDLPALPTGTFIANFLPYYPYIKNLRFTDMPYSNINRFEDVWIDRDIYQQVHGKPLSAATAPAMTPPPMTTPETAPVTTPEPPVTTPEQAPVTTPEPSSAPSQTAANSYDDPDWPVIWVKIDPAEGVSGGGTMITVTLKVPPGSFNEIIFINPVTGTRSSRRPAPAVADADGNVVLGPWEVHSAAAAGEATIELTCTKTDGTKIVVTHPYTLK
;
A
#
# COMPACT_ATOMS: atom_id res chain seq x y z
N MET A 1 22.77 -71.94 -13.85
CA MET A 1 21.35 -71.56 -14.04
C MET A 1 21.28 -70.03 -14.12
N LYS A 2 20.68 -69.52 -15.21
CA LYS A 2 20.25 -68.12 -15.51
C LYS A 2 21.31 -67.01 -15.25
N ARG A 3 22.27 -66.67 -16.13
CA ARG A 3 22.25 -66.12 -17.53
C ARG A 3 21.50 -64.77 -17.62
N LEU A 4 21.94 -63.67 -18.25
CA LEU A 4 23.08 -63.28 -19.13
C LEU A 4 23.01 -61.72 -19.27
N ILE A 5 24.09 -60.95 -19.09
CA ILE A 5 24.89 -60.19 -20.10
C ILE A 5 24.39 -58.76 -20.53
N PRO A 6 25.32 -57.80 -20.79
CA PRO A 6 25.12 -56.34 -20.89
C PRO A 6 25.35 -55.76 -22.32
N LEU A 7 25.34 -54.42 -22.43
CA LEU A 7 26.02 -53.58 -23.46
C LEU A 7 25.47 -53.56 -24.92
N LEU A 8 25.04 -52.37 -25.39
CA LEU A 8 25.03 -51.90 -26.80
C LEU A 8 24.66 -50.40 -26.77
N LEU A 9 25.57 -49.42 -26.85
CA LEU A 9 26.41 -48.96 -27.98
C LEU A 9 25.57 -48.51 -29.20
N VAL A 10 25.24 -47.21 -29.28
CA VAL A 10 25.32 -46.44 -30.54
C VAL A 10 25.75 -45.00 -30.22
N PHE A 11 27.03 -44.75 -30.48
CA PHE A 11 27.58 -43.44 -30.77
C PHE A 11 27.40 -43.26 -32.30
N VAL A 12 26.66 -42.25 -32.76
CA VAL A 12 26.85 -41.67 -34.10
C VAL A 12 27.00 -40.17 -33.92
N LEU A 13 28.20 -39.72 -34.28
CA LEU A 13 28.65 -38.34 -34.35
C LEU A 13 27.88 -37.55 -35.43
N VAL A 14 27.47 -36.34 -35.04
CA VAL A 14 27.85 -35.02 -35.61
C VAL A 14 27.68 -34.81 -37.12
N LEU A 15 26.91 -33.79 -37.51
CA LEU A 15 27.44 -32.54 -38.11
C LEU A 15 26.34 -31.53 -38.47
N LEU A 16 26.52 -30.31 -37.94
CA LEU A 16 26.26 -28.99 -38.54
C LEU A 16 24.77 -28.56 -38.70
N ALA A 17 24.34 -27.36 -38.32
CA ALA A 17 25.07 -26.10 -38.18
C ALA A 17 24.30 -25.07 -37.33
N CYS A 18 25.08 -24.31 -36.57
CA CYS A 18 25.01 -22.86 -36.38
C CYS A 18 23.65 -22.18 -36.13
N GLY A 19 23.46 -21.71 -34.88
CA GLY A 19 22.62 -20.56 -34.55
C GLY A 19 23.02 -20.03 -33.16
N PRO A 20 23.31 -18.73 -32.99
CA PRO A 20 23.93 -18.20 -31.78
C PRO A 20 22.98 -18.23 -30.57
N ALA A 21 23.59 -18.27 -29.38
CA ALA A 21 22.95 -18.25 -28.08
C ALA A 21 21.87 -17.15 -27.98
N ALA A 22 20.72 -17.50 -27.41
CA ALA A 22 19.70 -16.54 -27.02
C ALA A 22 20.30 -15.51 -26.05
N PRO A 23 20.21 -14.20 -26.33
CA PRO A 23 20.56 -13.18 -25.36
C PRO A 23 19.51 -13.17 -24.24
N ALA A 24 19.96 -12.90 -23.02
CA ALA A 24 19.14 -12.66 -21.84
C ALA A 24 18.03 -11.62 -22.13
N PRO A 25 16.87 -11.70 -21.43
CA PRO A 25 15.83 -10.68 -21.55
C PRO A 25 16.42 -9.31 -21.17
N GLY A 26 16.44 -8.41 -22.15
CA GLY A 26 16.87 -7.03 -21.96
C GLY A 26 15.89 -6.27 -21.07
N SER A 27 16.41 -5.77 -19.97
CA SER A 27 15.86 -4.77 -19.05
C SER A 27 15.13 -3.63 -19.79
N GLY A 28 13.81 -3.58 -19.66
CA GLY A 28 12.98 -2.46 -20.11
C GLY A 28 12.76 -1.48 -18.97
N SER A 29 13.71 -0.57 -18.79
CA SER A 29 13.63 0.60 -17.91
C SER A 29 12.36 1.43 -18.20
N LEU A 30 11.60 1.71 -17.15
CA LEU A 30 10.51 2.69 -17.13
C LEU A 30 11.07 4.10 -17.44
N PRO A 31 10.53 4.87 -18.39
CA PRO A 31 10.77 6.30 -18.44
C PRO A 31 9.85 6.99 -17.44
N SER A 32 10.49 7.54 -16.41
CA SER A 32 10.01 8.59 -15.53
C SER A 32 9.48 9.79 -16.32
N GLY A 33 8.23 10.16 -16.08
CA GLY A 33 7.66 11.46 -16.48
C GLY A 33 7.36 12.27 -15.22
N GLU A 34 8.21 13.26 -14.94
CA GLU A 34 8.03 14.27 -13.89
C GLU A 34 6.64 14.94 -14.00
N ARG A 35 5.88 14.88 -12.91
CA ARG A 35 4.77 15.80 -12.67
C ARG A 35 5.30 17.04 -11.98
N VAL A 36 5.05 18.20 -12.58
CA VAL A 36 5.10 19.47 -11.86
C VAL A 36 3.87 19.51 -10.95
N THR A 37 4.10 19.52 -9.64
CA THR A 37 3.08 19.62 -8.58
C THR A 37 3.07 21.05 -8.02
N GLU A 38 1.88 21.61 -7.81
CA GLU A 38 1.71 22.71 -6.84
C GLU A 38 1.63 22.12 -5.42
N PRO A 39 2.07 22.83 -4.37
CA PRO A 39 2.30 22.25 -3.06
C PRO A 39 0.97 21.99 -2.32
N GLY A 40 0.50 20.75 -2.44
CA GLY A 40 -0.58 20.14 -1.67
C GLY A 40 -0.28 18.64 -1.54
N THR A 41 -0.42 18.09 -0.35
CA THR A 41 0.03 16.74 0.07
C THR A 41 -0.31 15.63 -0.94
N ASN A 42 0.71 14.89 -1.41
CA ASN A 42 0.57 13.75 -2.33
C ASN A 42 0.03 12.49 -1.61
N LEU A 43 -1.25 12.49 -1.20
CA LEU A 43 -1.89 11.32 -0.59
C LEU A 43 -2.44 10.35 -1.66
N HIS A 44 -2.32 9.06 -1.40
CA HIS A 44 -2.80 7.93 -2.18
C HIS A 44 -4.19 7.48 -1.69
N PRO A 45 -5.28 7.79 -2.40
CA PRO A 45 -6.62 7.37 -1.97
C PRO A 45 -6.81 5.85 -2.08
N ASN A 46 -7.55 5.28 -1.14
CA ASN A 46 -8.10 3.94 -1.27
C ASN A 46 -9.22 3.91 -2.33
N PRO A 47 -9.38 2.80 -3.07
CA PRO A 47 -10.46 2.68 -4.05
C PRO A 47 -11.82 2.96 -3.40
N VAL A 48 -12.59 3.89 -3.99
CA VAL A 48 -13.98 4.12 -3.61
C VAL A 48 -14.85 3.17 -4.40
N GLU A 49 -15.52 2.27 -3.70
CA GLU A 49 -16.45 1.35 -4.35
C GLU A 49 -17.78 2.05 -4.66
N THR A 50 -18.32 1.77 -5.85
CA THR A 50 -19.54 2.39 -6.37
C THR A 50 -20.76 1.57 -5.93
N GLY A 51 -21.70 2.20 -5.23
CA GLY A 51 -22.98 1.61 -4.86
C GLY A 51 -23.59 2.27 -3.64
N MET A 52 -24.93 2.18 -3.51
CA MET A 52 -25.58 2.54 -2.25
C MET A 52 -25.36 1.40 -1.25
N PRO A 53 -24.86 1.69 -0.03
CA PRO A 53 -24.68 0.67 1.00
C PRO A 53 -25.98 -0.12 1.26
N GLN A 54 -25.85 -1.36 1.73
CA GLN A 54 -26.98 -2.23 2.05
C GLN A 54 -26.83 -2.79 3.47
N TYR A 55 -27.90 -2.73 4.27
CA TYR A 55 -27.90 -3.35 5.59
C TYR A 55 -28.01 -4.87 5.50
N GLY A 56 -27.36 -5.53 6.46
CA GLY A 56 -27.57 -6.91 6.82
C GLY A 56 -26.46 -7.87 6.42
N GLY A 57 -26.59 -9.11 6.90
CA GLY A 57 -25.63 -10.19 6.70
C GLY A 57 -24.55 -10.24 7.78
N THR A 58 -23.88 -11.39 7.86
CA THR A 58 -22.77 -11.62 8.79
C THR A 58 -21.50 -11.87 8.00
N LEU A 59 -20.48 -11.06 8.24
CA LEU A 59 -19.16 -11.24 7.61
C LEU A 59 -18.37 -12.32 8.35
N THR A 60 -18.05 -13.41 7.67
CA THR A 60 -17.18 -14.48 8.16
C THR A 60 -15.79 -14.32 7.59
N TYR A 61 -14.78 -14.17 8.45
CA TYR A 61 -13.41 -13.95 8.03
C TYR A 61 -12.42 -14.74 8.86
N GLY A 62 -11.26 -15.05 8.29
CA GLY A 62 -10.18 -15.69 9.03
C GLY A 62 -9.13 -14.68 9.49
N TYR A 63 -8.79 -14.69 10.77
CA TYR A 63 -7.80 -13.77 11.36
C TYR A 63 -7.23 -14.36 12.65
N ALA A 64 -6.15 -13.75 13.15
CA ALA A 64 -5.56 -14.16 14.43
C ALA A 64 -6.46 -13.74 15.60
N ILE A 65 -6.81 -14.67 16.47
CA ILE A 65 -7.36 -14.33 17.79
C ILE A 65 -6.20 -13.99 18.73
N PRO A 66 -6.24 -12.84 19.41
CA PRO A 66 -5.15 -12.50 20.30
C PRO A 66 -5.05 -13.46 21.49
N ARG A 67 -3.84 -13.56 22.02
CA ARG A 67 -3.60 -14.26 23.30
C ARG A 67 -4.04 -13.45 24.50
N SER A 68 -4.41 -12.18 24.33
CA SER A 68 -4.89 -11.26 25.35
C SER A 68 -5.87 -10.30 24.68
N LEU A 69 -7.06 -10.14 25.24
CA LEU A 69 -8.10 -9.25 24.73
C LEU A 69 -7.78 -7.77 25.01
N ASP A 70 -6.76 -7.52 25.84
CA ASP A 70 -6.24 -6.20 26.15
C ASP A 70 -5.14 -5.80 25.16
N ALA A 71 -5.45 -4.88 24.25
CA ALA A 71 -4.51 -4.40 23.26
C ALA A 71 -3.33 -3.62 23.86
N HIS A 72 -3.39 -3.22 25.13
CA HIS A 72 -2.25 -2.58 25.81
C HIS A 72 -1.24 -3.61 26.33
N GLN A 73 -1.58 -4.91 26.42
CA GLN A 73 -0.66 -5.95 26.94
C GLN A 73 0.21 -6.60 25.87
N LYS A 74 -0.10 -6.40 24.59
CA LYS A 74 0.60 -6.99 23.46
C LYS A 74 0.56 -6.07 22.25
N VAL A 75 1.60 -6.14 21.42
CA VAL A 75 1.71 -5.41 20.16
C VAL A 75 1.48 -6.36 18.98
N GLY A 76 0.88 -5.86 17.90
CA GLY A 76 0.82 -6.52 16.61
C GLY A 76 -0.58 -6.97 16.17
N TYR A 77 -0.64 -7.85 15.16
CA TYR A 77 -1.90 -8.23 14.50
C TYR A 77 -2.93 -8.88 15.42
N GLY A 78 -2.51 -9.68 16.41
CA GLY A 78 -3.44 -10.32 17.32
C GLY A 78 -4.33 -9.30 18.04
N PRO A 79 -3.74 -8.37 18.81
CA PRO A 79 -4.45 -7.29 19.50
C PRO A 79 -5.50 -6.56 18.66
N THR A 80 -5.20 -6.23 17.40
CA THR A 80 -6.13 -5.49 16.53
C THR A 80 -7.33 -6.31 16.05
N GLY A 81 -7.37 -7.62 16.34
CA GLY A 81 -8.56 -8.46 16.14
C GLY A 81 -9.73 -8.10 17.05
N THR A 82 -9.53 -7.30 18.11
CA THR A 82 -10.60 -6.81 18.99
C THR A 82 -11.18 -5.46 18.58
N LEU A 83 -10.64 -4.82 17.53
CA LEU A 83 -11.13 -3.54 17.01
C LEU A 83 -12.62 -3.48 16.61
N PRO A 84 -13.32 -4.58 16.23
CA PRO A 84 -14.78 -4.54 16.12
C PRO A 84 -15.49 -4.06 17.39
N THR A 85 -14.89 -4.31 18.56
CA THR A 85 -15.44 -4.00 19.87
C THR A 85 -15.07 -2.60 20.35
N PHE A 86 -13.89 -2.09 20.02
CA PHE A 86 -13.35 -0.86 20.64
C PHE A 86 -13.21 0.32 19.66
N ASN A 87 -13.18 1.54 20.20
CA ASN A 87 -12.78 2.76 19.49
C ASN A 87 -11.48 3.32 20.05
N GLN A 88 -10.88 4.24 19.31
CA GLN A 88 -9.74 5.06 19.72
C GLN A 88 -10.20 6.51 19.91
N LEU A 89 -9.32 7.40 20.38
CA LEU A 89 -9.63 8.85 20.35
C LEU A 89 -9.61 9.40 18.92
N VAL A 90 -8.56 9.04 18.19
CA VAL A 90 -8.31 9.43 16.80
C VAL A 90 -7.89 8.21 16.02
N ILE A 91 -8.05 8.26 14.70
CA ILE A 91 -7.75 7.17 13.77
C ILE A 91 -7.14 7.74 12.49
N PHE A 92 -6.41 6.93 11.73
CA PHE A 92 -6.12 7.25 10.34
C PHE A 92 -7.36 7.07 9.48
N ASP A 93 -7.60 8.03 8.58
CA ASP A 93 -8.67 7.99 7.61
C ASP A 93 -8.42 6.88 6.59
N ILE A 94 -9.25 5.84 6.66
CA ILE A 94 -9.19 4.67 5.78
C ILE A 94 -9.54 5.00 4.32
N ALA A 95 -10.03 6.22 4.02
CA ALA A 95 -10.18 6.71 2.66
C ALA A 95 -8.82 6.89 1.95
N TYR A 96 -7.71 6.94 2.69
CA TYR A 96 -6.36 6.99 2.16
C TYR A 96 -5.59 5.73 2.53
N LYS A 97 -4.59 5.37 1.72
CA LYS A 97 -3.63 4.33 2.06
C LYS A 97 -2.60 4.85 3.05
N ASP A 98 -2.16 6.09 2.84
CA ASP A 98 -1.14 6.74 3.65
C ASP A 98 -1.61 6.96 5.08
N THR A 99 -0.66 6.78 5.97
CA THR A 99 -0.91 6.69 7.41
C THR A 99 0.03 7.68 8.08
N VAL A 100 -0.19 8.95 7.73
CA VAL A 100 0.64 10.11 8.04
C VAL A 100 -0.16 11.10 8.90
N PRO A 101 0.48 12.07 9.60
CA PRO A 101 -0.23 13.03 10.45
C PRO A 101 -1.45 13.69 9.80
N GLU A 102 -1.37 13.99 8.50
CA GLU A 102 -2.41 14.69 7.74
C GLU A 102 -3.65 13.83 7.48
N THR A 103 -3.55 12.50 7.61
CA THR A 103 -4.70 11.59 7.47
C THR A 103 -5.35 11.24 8.81
N ILE A 104 -4.92 11.85 9.93
CA ILE A 104 -5.53 11.62 11.24
C ILE A 104 -6.87 12.36 11.34
N ILE A 105 -7.92 11.61 11.67
CA ILE A 105 -9.28 12.09 11.89
C ILE A 105 -9.80 11.66 13.28
N GLY A 106 -10.87 12.28 13.73
CA GLY A 106 -11.53 11.94 15.00
C GLY A 106 -12.20 10.57 14.98
N ASP A 107 -12.20 9.89 16.13
CA ASP A 107 -13.01 8.69 16.39
C ASP A 107 -13.93 8.91 17.60
N LEU A 108 -13.47 8.69 18.84
CA LEU A 108 -14.22 9.12 20.04
C LEU A 108 -14.08 10.62 20.31
N ALA A 109 -12.97 11.22 19.86
CA ALA A 109 -12.82 12.67 19.83
C ALA A 109 -13.53 13.22 18.58
N ASP A 110 -14.52 14.08 18.80
CA ASP A 110 -15.20 14.85 17.75
C ASP A 110 -14.24 15.87 17.12
N ARG A 111 -13.41 16.51 17.95
CA ARG A 111 -12.37 17.46 17.56
C ARG A 111 -11.31 17.60 18.64
N TRP A 112 -10.17 18.20 18.31
CA TRP A 112 -9.14 18.58 19.28
C TRP A 112 -8.44 19.88 18.91
N GLU A 113 -7.77 20.47 19.89
CA GLU A 113 -6.98 21.69 19.76
C GLU A 113 -5.62 21.48 20.41
N THR A 114 -4.55 21.92 19.74
CA THR A 114 -3.18 21.88 20.26
C THR A 114 -2.77 23.28 20.70
N SER A 115 -2.10 23.40 21.85
CA SER A 115 -1.55 24.67 22.32
C SER A 115 -0.51 25.23 21.34
N PRO A 116 -0.28 26.57 21.33
CA PRO A 116 0.71 27.17 20.43
C PRO A 116 2.14 26.64 20.59
N ASP A 117 2.51 26.19 21.80
CA ASP A 117 3.81 25.58 22.09
C ASP A 117 3.85 24.06 21.84
N GLY A 118 2.74 23.48 21.42
CA GLY A 118 2.61 22.06 21.11
C GLY A 118 2.63 21.14 22.32
N THR A 119 2.60 21.64 23.56
CA THR A 119 2.74 20.80 24.79
C THR A 119 1.42 20.41 25.44
N GLU A 120 0.30 20.96 25.00
CA GLU A 120 -1.04 20.58 25.46
C GLU A 120 -1.94 20.24 24.27
N ILE A 121 -2.75 19.18 24.42
CA ILE A 121 -3.81 18.84 23.45
C ILE A 121 -5.12 18.70 24.21
N THR A 122 -6.15 19.45 23.81
CA THR A 122 -7.50 19.36 24.39
C THR A 122 -8.41 18.61 23.43
N PHE A 123 -8.88 17.43 23.82
CA PHE A 123 -9.84 16.62 23.07
C PHE A 123 -11.27 16.90 23.54
N HIS A 124 -12.17 17.09 22.58
CA HIS A 124 -13.62 17.18 22.80
C HIS A 124 -14.27 15.89 22.30
N LEU A 125 -14.97 15.19 23.17
CA LEU A 125 -15.53 13.86 22.94
C LEU A 125 -16.96 13.94 22.41
N HIS A 126 -17.38 12.94 21.62
CA HIS A 126 -18.79 12.83 21.23
C HIS A 126 -19.70 12.69 22.45
N PRO A 127 -20.75 13.52 22.59
CA PRO A 127 -21.68 13.41 23.70
C PRO A 127 -22.60 12.20 23.54
N GLY A 128 -22.95 11.56 24.66
CA GLY A 128 -23.97 10.50 24.70
C GLY A 128 -23.53 9.14 24.19
N VAL A 129 -22.23 8.93 23.93
CA VAL A 129 -21.67 7.61 23.64
C VAL A 129 -21.82 6.70 24.86
N LYS A 130 -22.08 5.42 24.63
CA LYS A 130 -22.22 4.39 25.66
C LYS A 130 -21.28 3.22 25.40
N TRP A 131 -20.82 2.63 26.49
CA TRP A 131 -20.24 1.30 26.50
C TRP A 131 -21.30 0.24 26.15
N HIS A 132 -20.88 -0.92 25.67
CA HIS A 132 -21.78 -2.02 25.27
C HIS A 132 -22.64 -2.57 26.42
N ASP A 133 -22.26 -2.32 27.67
CA ASP A 133 -23.04 -2.67 28.87
C ASP A 133 -24.05 -1.57 29.28
N GLY A 134 -24.14 -0.48 28.52
CA GLY A 134 -25.05 0.63 28.71
C GLY A 134 -24.52 1.75 29.60
N MET A 135 -23.34 1.60 30.21
CA MET A 135 -22.70 2.67 30.98
C MET A 135 -22.29 3.84 30.06
N PRO A 136 -22.33 5.10 30.54
CA PRO A 136 -21.90 6.24 29.75
C PRO A 136 -20.38 6.20 29.52
N PHE A 137 -19.94 6.52 28.30
CA PHE A 137 -18.53 6.82 28.01
C PHE A 137 -18.23 8.27 28.40
N THR A 138 -17.12 8.48 29.12
CA THR A 138 -16.74 9.81 29.62
C THR A 138 -15.25 10.08 29.55
N ALA A 139 -14.86 11.34 29.76
CA ALA A 139 -13.48 11.77 29.92
C ALA A 139 -12.68 10.97 30.96
N ASP A 140 -13.32 10.41 31.99
CA ASP A 140 -12.66 9.54 32.98
C ASP A 140 -12.08 8.26 32.35
N ASP A 141 -12.76 7.69 31.36
CA ASP A 141 -12.30 6.49 30.64
C ASP A 141 -11.07 6.80 29.77
N VAL A 142 -11.08 7.99 29.17
CA VAL A 142 -9.96 8.48 28.36
C VAL A 142 -8.73 8.71 29.21
N VAL A 143 -8.85 9.44 30.32
CA VAL A 143 -7.72 9.68 31.25
C VAL A 143 -7.16 8.35 31.75
N TYR A 144 -8.02 7.43 32.19
CA TYR A 144 -7.60 6.10 32.62
C TYR A 144 -6.81 5.34 31.53
N SER A 145 -7.29 5.41 30.29
CA SER A 145 -6.68 4.71 29.17
C SER A 145 -5.33 5.31 28.80
N LEU A 146 -5.22 6.64 28.71
CA LEU A 146 -3.96 7.32 28.41
C LEU A 146 -2.90 7.06 29.49
N ASP A 147 -3.27 7.17 30.77
CA ASP A 147 -2.38 6.87 31.90
C ASP A 147 -1.92 5.40 31.89
N LYS A 148 -2.82 4.48 31.51
CA LYS A 148 -2.47 3.07 31.37
C LYS A 148 -1.51 2.86 30.21
N MET A 149 -1.81 3.42 29.04
CA MET A 149 -1.01 3.24 27.82
C MET A 149 0.44 3.66 28.04
N ALA A 150 0.67 4.77 28.77
CA ALA A 150 1.99 5.34 29.03
C ALA A 150 2.74 4.72 30.24
N ASP A 151 2.14 3.81 31.00
CA ASP A 151 2.80 3.17 32.15
C ASP A 151 3.49 1.84 31.71
N PRO A 152 4.83 1.75 31.73
CA PRO A 152 5.56 0.56 31.29
C PRO A 152 5.32 -0.68 32.17
N ASN A 153 4.76 -0.53 33.37
CA ASN A 153 4.36 -1.66 34.22
C ASN A 153 2.98 -2.21 33.86
N ARG A 154 2.19 -1.44 33.11
CA ARG A 154 0.79 -1.75 32.78
C ARG A 154 0.55 -1.89 31.29
N SER A 155 1.50 -1.51 30.44
CA SER A 155 1.34 -1.44 28.99
C SER A 155 2.62 -1.79 28.25
N ALA A 156 2.49 -2.68 27.26
CA ALA A 156 3.52 -3.02 26.29
C ALA A 156 3.70 -1.95 25.20
N ILE A 157 2.82 -0.94 25.15
CA ILE A 157 2.90 0.20 24.22
C ILE A 157 3.33 1.50 24.91
N ALA A 158 3.84 1.44 26.15
CA ALA A 158 4.29 2.63 26.88
C ALA A 158 5.35 3.44 26.14
N ASP A 159 6.24 2.76 25.42
CA ASP A 159 7.28 3.38 24.61
C ASP A 159 6.73 4.16 23.39
N PHE A 160 5.44 4.01 23.05
CA PHE A 160 4.79 4.85 22.02
C PHE A 160 4.49 6.26 22.55
N PHE A 161 4.47 6.46 23.87
CA PHE A 161 4.06 7.71 24.50
C PHE A 161 5.17 8.36 25.35
N PRO A 162 6.41 8.51 24.84
CA PRO A 162 7.52 9.07 25.63
C PRO A 162 7.27 10.53 26.04
N ALA A 163 6.54 11.27 25.20
CA ALA A 163 6.14 12.66 25.42
C ALA A 163 5.01 12.82 26.45
N TYR A 164 4.19 11.80 26.70
CA TYR A 164 3.05 11.90 27.63
C TYR A 164 3.53 12.19 29.05
N ARG A 165 2.87 13.15 29.71
CA ARG A 165 3.09 13.49 31.12
C ARG A 165 1.91 13.04 31.98
N ASP A 166 0.72 13.55 31.66
CA ASP A 166 -0.54 13.24 32.33
C ASP A 166 -1.74 13.74 31.49
N ALA A 167 -2.95 13.36 31.91
CA ALA A 167 -4.20 13.86 31.35
C ALA A 167 -5.16 14.31 32.46
N GLU A 168 -5.84 15.42 32.21
CA GLU A 168 -6.81 16.04 33.10
C GLU A 168 -8.22 15.95 32.49
N ARG A 169 -9.18 15.51 33.29
CA ARG A 169 -10.60 15.65 32.99
C ARG A 169 -11.03 17.08 33.30
N LEU A 170 -11.44 17.85 32.28
CA LEU A 170 -12.01 19.18 32.47
C LEU A 170 -13.53 19.11 32.72
N ASP A 171 -14.22 18.24 31.98
CA ASP A 171 -15.63 17.88 32.16
C ASP A 171 -15.90 16.48 31.59
N ASP A 172 -17.15 16.00 31.57
CA ASP A 172 -17.48 14.63 31.10
C ASP A 172 -17.11 14.36 29.64
N THR A 173 -16.96 15.40 28.82
CA THR A 173 -16.71 15.33 27.38
C THR A 173 -15.46 16.09 26.95
N THR A 174 -14.63 16.55 27.88
CA THR A 174 -13.42 17.31 27.56
C THR A 174 -12.23 16.80 28.37
N VAL A 175 -11.16 16.42 27.66
CA VAL A 175 -9.91 15.90 28.24
C VAL A 175 -8.76 16.78 27.77
N LYS A 176 -7.95 17.28 28.69
CA LYS A 176 -6.69 17.95 28.38
C LYS A 176 -5.54 16.99 28.62
N VAL A 177 -4.70 16.79 27.62
CA VAL A 177 -3.45 16.04 27.73
C VAL A 177 -2.31 17.03 27.87
N HIS A 178 -1.39 16.73 28.78
CA HIS A 178 -0.14 17.46 28.94
C HIS A 178 1.05 16.60 28.52
N MET A 179 1.97 17.21 27.79
CA MET A 179 3.19 16.57 27.30
C MET A 179 4.45 17.21 27.91
N LYS A 180 5.52 16.42 28.03
CA LYS A 180 6.84 16.85 28.50
C LYS A 180 7.53 17.79 27.50
N TYR A 181 7.18 17.65 26.24
CA TYR A 181 7.67 18.43 25.10
C TYR A 181 6.67 18.26 23.94
N ALA A 182 6.70 19.16 22.95
CA ALA A 182 5.89 19.01 21.76
C ALA A 182 6.35 17.77 20.97
N SER A 183 5.44 16.84 20.67
CA SER A 183 5.76 15.60 19.96
C SER A 183 4.96 15.49 18.68
N ALA A 184 5.65 15.23 17.57
CA ALA A 184 4.97 14.95 16.30
C ALA A 184 4.39 13.52 16.28
N GLY A 185 5.00 12.60 17.02
CA GLY A 185 4.59 11.19 17.08
C GLY A 185 3.37 10.92 17.98
N PHE A 186 2.95 11.87 18.81
CA PHE A 186 1.90 11.62 19.81
C PHE A 186 0.54 11.28 19.18
N LEU A 187 0.06 12.07 18.23
CA LEU A 187 -1.21 11.78 17.54
C LEU A 187 -1.12 10.54 16.65
N ILE A 188 0.02 10.30 15.99
CA ILE A 188 0.30 9.08 15.23
C ILE A 188 0.14 7.84 16.14
N SER A 189 0.71 7.92 17.34
CA SER A 189 0.66 6.84 18.33
C SER A 189 -0.76 6.61 18.86
N LEU A 190 -1.56 7.65 19.05
CA LEU A 190 -2.98 7.51 19.40
C LEU A 190 -3.83 6.90 18.27
N ALA A 191 -3.44 7.13 17.02
CA ALA A 191 -4.11 6.56 15.84
C ALA A 191 -3.73 5.08 15.58
N ALA A 192 -2.73 4.53 16.29
CA ALA A 192 -2.38 3.11 16.27
C ALA A 192 -3.54 2.23 16.80
N GLY A 193 -3.84 1.11 16.16
CA GLY A 193 -4.97 0.26 16.58
C GLY A 193 -4.80 -0.41 17.95
N GLU A 194 -3.60 -0.40 18.54
CA GLU A 194 -3.39 -0.78 19.94
C GLU A 194 -3.90 0.27 20.94
N SER A 195 -4.00 1.53 20.52
CA SER A 195 -4.37 2.70 21.37
C SER A 195 -5.87 2.82 21.59
N VAL A 196 -6.54 1.69 21.77
CA VAL A 196 -7.98 1.62 22.07
C VAL A 196 -8.29 2.22 23.44
N ILE A 197 -9.43 2.91 23.54
CA ILE A 197 -9.94 3.41 24.81
C ILE A 197 -10.68 2.29 25.53
N GLN A 198 -10.38 2.13 26.81
CA GLN A 198 -10.86 1.06 27.67
C GLN A 198 -11.75 1.60 28.77
N ALA A 199 -12.76 0.80 29.12
CA ALA A 199 -13.69 1.09 30.20
C ALA A 199 -12.96 1.14 31.55
N LYS A 200 -12.96 2.32 32.21
CA LYS A 200 -12.35 2.47 33.53
C LYS A 200 -13.02 1.59 34.58
N HIS A 201 -14.34 1.39 34.48
CA HIS A 201 -15.09 0.54 35.41
C HIS A 201 -14.76 -0.95 35.30
N LEU A 202 -14.03 -1.36 34.26
CA LEU A 202 -13.52 -2.72 34.09
C LEU A 202 -12.05 -2.87 34.48
N ALA A 203 -11.46 -1.86 35.14
CA ALA A 203 -10.11 -1.96 35.67
C ALA A 203 -9.97 -3.18 36.60
N GLY A 204 -9.00 -4.05 36.30
CA GLY A 204 -8.75 -5.29 37.04
C GLY A 204 -9.47 -6.54 36.48
N THR A 205 -10.34 -6.39 35.49
CA THR A 205 -10.88 -7.53 34.74
C THR A 205 -9.75 -8.26 34.02
N SER A 206 -9.78 -9.59 34.04
CA SER A 206 -8.79 -10.42 33.35
C SER A 206 -8.82 -10.16 31.84
N ASP A 207 -7.64 -9.94 31.26
CA ASP A 207 -7.44 -9.74 29.83
C ASP A 207 -7.76 -11.00 28.98
N GLN A 208 -8.02 -12.14 29.62
CA GLN A 208 -8.49 -13.37 28.97
C GLN A 208 -10.01 -13.52 29.01
N SER A 209 -10.71 -12.72 29.82
CA SER A 209 -12.16 -12.87 30.01
C SER A 209 -12.93 -12.15 28.91
N ALA A 210 -14.01 -12.78 28.43
CA ALA A 210 -14.97 -12.11 27.55
C ALA A 210 -15.61 -10.87 28.22
N ASP A 211 -15.63 -10.80 29.55
CA ASP A 211 -16.11 -9.63 30.30
C ASP A 211 -15.25 -8.38 30.07
N PHE A 212 -14.01 -8.55 29.61
CA PHE A 212 -13.14 -7.43 29.20
C PHE A 212 -13.63 -6.78 27.89
N MET A 213 -14.36 -7.52 27.05
CA MET A 213 -14.76 -7.12 25.70
C MET A 213 -16.04 -6.26 25.71
N ILE A 214 -16.03 -5.23 26.56
CA ILE A 214 -17.03 -4.16 26.57
C ILE A 214 -16.36 -2.91 26.02
N GLY A 215 -16.76 -2.52 24.81
CA GLY A 215 -16.23 -1.35 24.13
C GLY A 215 -17.29 -0.33 23.81
N THR A 216 -16.93 0.64 22.98
CA THR A 216 -17.84 1.63 22.37
C THR A 216 -18.07 1.36 20.87
N GLY A 217 -17.46 0.31 20.35
CA GLY A 217 -17.32 0.01 18.93
C GLY A 217 -18.60 -0.43 18.23
N PRO A 218 -18.52 -0.62 16.90
CA PRO A 218 -19.66 -0.95 16.04
C PRO A 218 -20.25 -2.35 16.32
N PHE A 219 -19.50 -3.26 16.94
CA PHE A 219 -19.95 -4.63 17.17
C PHE A 219 -19.75 -5.09 18.62
N ILE A 220 -20.78 -5.70 19.19
CA ILE A 220 -20.82 -6.23 20.56
C ILE A 220 -20.44 -7.72 20.52
N LEU A 221 -19.49 -8.14 21.36
CA LEU A 221 -19.10 -9.54 21.45
C LEU A 221 -20.31 -10.39 21.92
N GLU A 222 -20.65 -11.40 21.13
CA GLU A 222 -21.75 -12.33 21.44
C GLU A 222 -21.22 -13.67 21.95
N GLU A 223 -20.14 -14.18 21.34
CA GLU A 223 -19.58 -15.48 21.67
C GLU A 223 -18.07 -15.45 21.48
N TYR A 224 -17.33 -15.91 22.50
CA TYR A 224 -15.89 -16.14 22.41
C TYR A 224 -15.58 -17.58 22.77
N LEU A 225 -15.19 -18.36 21.78
CA LEU A 225 -14.61 -19.68 21.99
C LEU A 225 -13.10 -19.56 21.89
N THR A 226 -12.43 -19.64 23.04
CA THR A 226 -11.00 -19.37 23.18
C THR A 226 -10.17 -20.06 22.10
N ARG A 227 -9.44 -19.24 21.33
CA ARG A 227 -8.56 -19.66 20.22
C ARG A 227 -9.24 -20.40 19.06
N VAL A 228 -10.56 -20.46 19.01
CA VAL A 228 -11.31 -21.10 17.92
C VAL A 228 -12.05 -20.06 17.08
N HIS A 229 -12.93 -19.26 17.69
CA HIS A 229 -13.65 -18.20 16.99
C HIS A 229 -14.14 -17.11 17.93
N MET A 230 -14.47 -15.97 17.35
CA MET A 230 -15.24 -14.89 17.97
C MET A 230 -16.43 -14.56 17.09
N LYS A 231 -17.58 -14.31 17.70
CA LYS A 231 -18.78 -13.81 17.03
C LYS A 231 -19.19 -12.49 17.66
N TRP A 232 -19.58 -11.56 16.82
CA TRP A 232 -20.15 -10.30 17.25
C TRP A 232 -21.48 -10.07 16.57
N LYS A 233 -22.34 -9.34 17.26
CA LYS A 233 -23.58 -8.77 16.73
C LYS A 233 -23.43 -7.26 16.60
N ARG A 234 -24.25 -6.67 15.73
CA ARG A 234 -24.37 -5.21 15.57
C ARG A 234 -24.58 -4.50 16.92
N ASN A 235 -23.90 -3.39 17.14
CA ASN A 235 -24.21 -2.42 18.19
C ASN A 235 -25.35 -1.50 17.70
N PRO A 236 -26.59 -1.63 18.21
CA PRO A 236 -27.70 -0.80 17.77
C PRO A 236 -27.57 0.67 18.23
N ASP A 237 -26.75 0.93 19.24
CA ASP A 237 -26.53 2.26 19.83
C ASP A 237 -25.20 2.88 19.37
N TYR A 238 -24.59 2.38 18.28
CA TYR A 238 -23.36 2.96 17.76
C TYR A 238 -23.57 4.41 17.31
N PHE A 239 -22.64 5.28 17.71
CA PHE A 239 -22.80 6.73 17.62
C PHE A 239 -22.53 7.29 16.21
N LYS A 240 -21.75 6.58 15.39
CA LYS A 240 -21.38 7.06 14.05
C LYS A 240 -22.49 6.86 13.02
N LYS A 241 -22.52 7.79 12.08
CA LYS A 241 -23.33 7.72 10.86
C LYS A 241 -22.43 7.85 9.64
N ASP A 242 -22.87 7.30 8.53
CA ASP A 242 -22.23 7.54 7.23
C ASP A 242 -22.53 8.96 6.71
N LYS A 243 -21.91 9.31 5.58
CA LYS A 243 -22.15 10.59 4.88
C LYS A 243 -23.58 10.80 4.37
N TYR A 244 -24.41 9.75 4.37
CA TYR A 244 -25.82 9.78 3.96
C TYR A 244 -26.78 9.85 5.16
N GLY A 245 -26.26 9.87 6.39
CA GLY A 245 -27.04 9.88 7.62
C GLY A 245 -27.52 8.51 8.11
N ASN A 246 -27.09 7.41 7.48
CA ASN A 246 -27.40 6.05 7.91
C ASN A 246 -26.55 5.67 9.12
N GLN A 247 -27.15 4.99 10.10
CA GLN A 247 -26.45 4.54 11.29
C GLN A 247 -25.53 3.35 10.99
N LEU A 248 -24.26 3.46 11.36
CA LEU A 248 -23.30 2.37 11.25
C LEU A 248 -23.44 1.37 12.42
N PRO A 249 -22.96 0.11 12.29
CA PRO A 249 -22.43 -0.50 11.07
C PRO A 249 -23.51 -1.06 10.15
N TYR A 250 -23.19 -1.37 8.89
CA TYR A 250 -24.19 -1.95 7.97
C TYR A 250 -24.45 -3.44 8.20
N LEU A 251 -23.44 -4.19 8.64
CA LEU A 251 -23.53 -5.64 8.89
C LEU A 251 -24.37 -5.95 10.13
N ASP A 252 -25.09 -7.08 10.13
CA ASP A 252 -25.80 -7.61 11.30
C ASP A 252 -24.81 -8.21 12.32
N GLY A 253 -23.64 -8.65 11.88
CA GLY A 253 -22.62 -9.22 12.74
C GLY A 253 -21.33 -9.62 12.04
N LEU A 254 -20.39 -10.12 12.82
CA LEU A 254 -19.09 -10.61 12.37
C LEU A 254 -18.80 -12.00 12.94
N LYS A 255 -18.06 -12.82 12.21
CA LYS A 255 -17.54 -14.11 12.68
C LYS A 255 -16.07 -14.27 12.28
N LEU A 256 -15.18 -14.16 13.27
CA LEU A 256 -13.76 -14.40 13.10
C LEU A 256 -13.44 -15.86 13.39
N LEU A 257 -12.81 -16.55 12.43
CA LEU A 257 -12.32 -17.92 12.59
C LEU A 257 -10.79 -17.94 12.77
N ASN A 258 -10.31 -18.62 13.81
CA ASN A 258 -8.89 -18.83 14.05
C ASN A 258 -8.50 -20.26 13.67
N ILE A 259 -8.30 -20.47 12.38
CA ILE A 259 -7.91 -21.75 11.76
C ILE A 259 -6.57 -21.61 11.05
N SER A 260 -5.96 -22.73 10.65
CA SER A 260 -4.68 -22.68 9.93
C SER A 260 -4.82 -21.96 8.57
N ASN A 261 -3.71 -21.42 8.05
CA ASN A 261 -3.71 -20.78 6.74
C ASN A 261 -4.20 -21.72 5.62
N ALA A 262 -3.85 -23.01 5.67
CA ALA A 262 -4.30 -24.00 4.69
C ALA A 262 -5.82 -24.21 4.76
N GLU A 263 -6.37 -24.43 5.95
CA GLU A 263 -7.82 -24.58 6.14
C GLU A 263 -8.59 -23.32 5.73
N LEU A 264 -8.02 -22.13 5.99
CA LEU A 264 -8.62 -20.87 5.57
C LEU A 264 -8.61 -20.71 4.04
N ASN A 265 -7.55 -21.14 3.37
CA ASN A 265 -7.51 -21.17 1.90
C ASN A 265 -8.59 -22.10 1.34
N ASP A 266 -8.72 -23.31 1.88
CA ASP A 266 -9.76 -24.27 1.49
C ASP A 266 -11.18 -23.76 1.78
N ALA A 267 -11.35 -23.02 2.88
CA ALA A 267 -12.62 -22.40 3.24
C ALA A 267 -12.97 -21.24 2.31
N LEU A 268 -11.98 -20.45 1.89
CA LEU A 268 -12.15 -19.40 0.89
C LEU A 268 -12.53 -20.04 -0.44
N LEU A 269 -11.79 -21.03 -0.95
CA LEU A 269 -12.18 -21.79 -2.14
C LEU A 269 -13.55 -22.48 -2.01
N GLY A 270 -13.95 -22.88 -0.81
CA GLY A 270 -15.26 -23.44 -0.56
C GLY A 270 -16.41 -22.42 -0.48
N ARG A 271 -16.13 -21.11 -0.65
CA ARG A 271 -17.09 -20.02 -0.41
C ARG A 271 -17.69 -20.09 1.01
N ARG A 272 -16.92 -20.57 1.99
CA ARG A 272 -17.33 -20.74 3.40
C ARG A 272 -16.87 -19.59 4.31
N VAL A 273 -15.94 -18.77 3.82
CA VAL A 273 -15.51 -17.50 4.42
C VAL A 273 -15.54 -16.43 3.34
N ASP A 274 -15.77 -15.19 3.74
CA ASP A 274 -15.97 -14.05 2.84
C ASP A 274 -14.65 -13.34 2.51
N LEU A 275 -13.71 -13.33 3.46
CA LEU A 275 -12.36 -12.83 3.28
C LEU A 275 -11.35 -13.55 4.18
N LYS A 276 -10.09 -13.47 3.80
CA LYS A 276 -8.95 -13.94 4.59
C LYS A 276 -8.13 -12.72 5.01
N GLY A 277 -7.76 -12.66 6.29
CA GLY A 277 -6.85 -11.65 6.82
C GLY A 277 -5.51 -11.60 6.06
N PRO A 278 -4.73 -10.52 6.24
CA PRO A 278 -3.53 -10.25 5.45
C PRO A 278 -2.60 -11.46 5.39
N VAL A 279 -2.26 -11.88 4.17
CA VAL A 279 -1.27 -12.93 3.91
C VAL A 279 0.09 -12.25 3.81
N THR A 280 0.96 -12.50 4.80
CA THR A 280 2.31 -11.94 4.91
C THR A 280 3.37 -12.89 4.30
N GLY A 281 4.40 -12.34 3.62
CA GLY A 281 5.66 -13.05 3.33
C GLY A 281 5.64 -14.06 2.17
N ALA A 282 6.67 -14.89 2.01
CA ALA A 282 6.89 -15.71 0.80
C ALA A 282 5.91 -16.88 0.58
N GLY A 283 5.05 -17.18 1.57
CA GLY A 283 3.91 -18.08 1.37
C GLY A 283 2.84 -17.49 0.44
N THR A 284 2.98 -16.21 0.05
CA THR A 284 2.04 -15.46 -0.79
C THR A 284 1.99 -15.96 -2.22
N VAL A 285 3.09 -16.39 -2.86
CA VAL A 285 3.04 -16.77 -4.28
C VAL A 285 2.25 -18.05 -4.51
N SER A 286 2.62 -19.12 -3.79
CA SER A 286 1.92 -20.40 -3.90
C SER A 286 0.48 -20.31 -3.41
N THR A 287 0.23 -19.54 -2.35
CA THR A 287 -1.14 -19.28 -1.87
C THR A 287 -1.94 -18.44 -2.88
N TYR A 288 -1.34 -17.41 -3.46
CA TYR A 288 -1.97 -16.57 -4.47
C TYR A 288 -2.33 -17.38 -5.71
N GLU A 289 -1.39 -18.14 -6.27
CA GLU A 289 -1.65 -19.00 -7.42
C GLU A 289 -2.70 -20.07 -7.10
N TYR A 290 -2.65 -20.68 -5.92
CA TYR A 290 -3.66 -21.63 -5.47
C TYR A 290 -5.07 -21.02 -5.41
N LEU A 291 -5.21 -19.87 -4.76
CA LEU A 291 -6.48 -19.18 -4.59
C LEU A 291 -7.00 -18.59 -5.90
N LYS A 292 -6.13 -17.97 -6.70
CA LYS A 292 -6.46 -17.40 -8.01
C LYS A 292 -6.99 -18.47 -8.97
N ASN A 293 -6.40 -19.67 -8.97
CA ASN A 293 -6.85 -20.76 -9.82
C ASN A 293 -8.15 -21.41 -9.32
N GLY A 294 -8.36 -21.53 -8.01
CA GLY A 294 -9.56 -22.17 -7.44
C GLY A 294 -10.77 -21.25 -7.23
N ALA A 295 -10.54 -19.94 -7.12
CA ALA A 295 -11.56 -18.91 -6.91
C ALA A 295 -11.17 -17.64 -7.69
N PRO A 296 -11.26 -17.68 -9.03
CA PRO A 296 -10.84 -16.58 -9.90
C PRO A 296 -11.67 -15.29 -9.71
N GLU A 297 -12.82 -15.36 -9.04
CA GLU A 297 -13.64 -14.20 -8.73
C GLU A 297 -13.16 -13.38 -7.52
N LEU A 298 -12.18 -13.87 -6.75
CA LEU A 298 -11.62 -13.14 -5.61
C LEU A 298 -11.00 -11.83 -6.07
N LEU A 299 -11.30 -10.77 -5.32
CA LEU A 299 -10.60 -9.51 -5.39
C LEU A 299 -9.40 -9.53 -4.44
N TRP A 300 -8.38 -8.76 -4.77
CA TRP A 300 -7.11 -8.73 -4.06
C TRP A 300 -6.72 -7.29 -3.75
N GLN A 301 -6.61 -6.97 -2.47
CA GLN A 301 -5.93 -5.75 -2.03
C GLN A 301 -4.49 -6.09 -1.68
N LYS A 302 -3.55 -5.32 -2.24
CA LYS A 302 -2.13 -5.34 -1.91
C LYS A 302 -1.83 -4.14 -1.01
N ARG A 303 -1.05 -4.40 0.04
CA ARG A 303 -0.38 -3.39 0.84
C ARG A 303 1.10 -3.67 0.88
N ASP A 304 1.83 -2.58 0.95
CA ASP A 304 3.25 -2.54 1.20
C ASP A 304 3.46 -2.39 2.72
N ASP A 305 3.95 -3.44 3.40
CA ASP A 305 4.20 -3.41 4.84
C ASP A 305 5.37 -2.46 5.14
N TYR A 306 5.29 -1.73 6.25
CA TYR A 306 6.32 -0.78 6.70
C TYR A 306 7.58 -1.42 7.26
N VAL A 307 7.72 -2.72 7.05
CA VAL A 307 8.82 -3.51 7.57
C VAL A 307 9.74 -3.83 6.41
N SER A 308 10.88 -3.14 6.40
CA SER A 308 11.99 -3.45 5.51
C SER A 308 12.83 -4.56 6.13
N GLU A 309 13.37 -5.49 5.34
CA GLU A 309 14.49 -6.30 5.79
C GLU A 309 15.79 -5.51 5.64
N ALA A 310 16.65 -5.52 6.65
CA ALA A 310 17.96 -4.87 6.60
C ALA A 310 19.05 -5.86 6.98
N ILE A 311 20.23 -5.68 6.39
CA ILE A 311 21.41 -6.49 6.69
C ILE A 311 22.36 -5.64 7.52
N PHE A 312 22.43 -5.89 8.82
CA PHE A 312 23.30 -5.18 9.75
C PHE A 312 24.73 -5.73 9.69
N PHE A 313 25.71 -4.83 9.72
CA PHE A 313 27.13 -5.17 9.87
C PHE A 313 27.57 -4.98 11.31
N ASN A 314 28.17 -6.00 11.92
CA ASN A 314 28.76 -5.86 13.24
C ASN A 314 30.07 -5.07 13.15
N LEU A 315 30.03 -3.77 13.49
CA LEU A 315 31.17 -2.87 13.34
C LEU A 315 32.27 -3.11 14.37
N ASN A 316 32.03 -3.95 15.39
CA ASN A 316 33.08 -4.40 16.30
C ASN A 316 33.94 -5.53 15.71
N HIS A 317 33.55 -6.11 14.57
CA HIS A 317 34.22 -7.25 13.96
C HIS A 317 35.00 -6.82 12.71
N LYS A 318 36.31 -7.06 12.71
CA LYS A 318 37.14 -6.80 11.52
C LYS A 318 36.86 -7.82 10.42
N PRO A 319 36.79 -7.41 9.14
CA PRO A 319 37.06 -6.07 8.63
C PRO A 319 35.82 -5.20 8.39
N LEU A 320 34.69 -5.52 9.03
CA LEU A 320 33.44 -4.77 8.86
C LEU A 320 33.48 -3.39 9.53
N ASP A 321 34.48 -3.10 10.35
CA ASP A 321 34.79 -1.76 10.88
C ASP A 321 35.23 -0.76 9.79
N ASP A 322 35.83 -1.25 8.69
CA ASP A 322 36.28 -0.42 7.56
C ASP A 322 35.13 -0.08 6.60
N LEU A 323 34.84 1.21 6.43
CA LEU A 323 33.78 1.69 5.54
C LEU A 323 34.01 1.25 4.08
N ARG A 324 35.25 1.10 3.62
CA ARG A 324 35.55 0.65 2.25
C ARG A 324 35.06 -0.77 2.00
N VAL A 325 35.19 -1.65 3.00
CA VAL A 325 34.68 -3.03 2.93
C VAL A 325 33.16 -3.01 2.88
N ARG A 326 32.49 -2.25 3.76
CA ARG A 326 31.02 -2.14 3.74
C ARG A 326 30.49 -1.54 2.45
N ARG A 327 31.17 -0.52 1.91
CA ARG A 327 30.83 0.10 0.61
C ARG A 327 31.01 -0.88 -0.54
N ALA A 328 32.09 -1.66 -0.56
CA ALA A 328 32.29 -2.70 -1.56
C ALA A 328 31.18 -3.77 -1.52
N MET A 329 30.78 -4.19 -0.32
CA MET A 329 29.69 -5.15 -0.12
C MET A 329 28.33 -4.56 -0.55
N GLY A 330 28.06 -3.28 -0.27
CA GLY A 330 26.84 -2.60 -0.71
C GLY A 330 26.76 -2.36 -2.23
N LEU A 331 27.91 -2.11 -2.88
CA LEU A 331 27.99 -1.93 -4.33
C LEU A 331 27.59 -3.17 -5.11
N ILE A 332 27.80 -4.39 -4.59
CA ILE A 332 27.46 -5.63 -5.31
C ILE A 332 26.04 -6.14 -5.04
N LEU A 333 25.24 -5.38 -4.28
CA LEU A 333 23.88 -5.78 -3.93
C LEU A 333 22.95 -5.70 -5.15
N ASP A 334 22.35 -6.83 -5.52
CA ASP A 334 21.35 -6.87 -6.61
C ASP A 334 19.94 -6.91 -6.03
N GLU A 335 19.23 -5.79 -6.11
CA GLU A 335 17.89 -5.62 -5.54
C GLU A 335 16.89 -6.65 -6.08
N GLU A 336 16.91 -6.91 -7.40
CA GLU A 336 16.00 -7.86 -8.03
C GLU A 336 16.25 -9.29 -7.54
N SER A 337 17.51 -9.73 -7.47
CA SER A 337 17.83 -11.05 -6.93
C SER A 337 17.45 -11.18 -5.46
N LEU A 338 17.59 -10.12 -4.64
CA LEU A 338 17.16 -10.15 -3.24
C LEU A 338 15.65 -10.30 -3.11
N ILE A 339 14.89 -9.51 -3.87
CA ILE A 339 13.43 -9.60 -3.89
C ILE A 339 12.99 -10.99 -4.35
N ILE A 340 13.60 -11.56 -5.39
CA ILE A 340 13.31 -12.93 -5.85
C ILE A 340 13.69 -13.96 -4.79
N GLY A 341 14.86 -13.82 -4.15
CA GLY A 341 15.31 -14.72 -3.09
C GLY A 341 14.41 -14.70 -1.86
N TYR A 342 13.81 -13.55 -1.55
CA TYR A 342 12.94 -13.37 -0.40
C TYR A 342 11.47 -13.70 -0.69
N CYS A 343 10.91 -13.25 -1.82
CA CYS A 343 9.49 -13.31 -2.17
C CYS A 343 9.15 -14.26 -3.34
N GLY A 344 10.13 -14.75 -4.10
CA GLY A 344 9.91 -15.48 -5.37
C GLY A 344 9.66 -14.56 -6.58
N ASP A 345 9.35 -15.15 -7.75
CA ASP A 345 9.03 -14.45 -9.03
C ASP A 345 7.66 -13.78 -9.04
N ALA A 346 7.25 -13.26 -7.89
CA ALA A 346 6.02 -12.55 -7.79
C ALA A 346 6.33 -11.07 -7.56
N THR A 347 5.61 -10.24 -8.30
CA THR A 347 5.61 -8.76 -8.34
C THR A 347 5.19 -8.12 -7.01
N PHE A 348 5.52 -8.78 -5.91
CA PHE A 348 5.02 -8.60 -4.56
C PHE A 348 6.09 -8.01 -3.61
N GLY A 349 7.31 -7.75 -4.06
CA GLY A 349 8.16 -6.75 -3.41
C GLY A 349 7.70 -5.34 -3.77
N VAL A 350 8.00 -4.36 -2.93
CA VAL A 350 7.97 -2.95 -3.33
C VAL A 350 9.30 -2.67 -3.98
N THR A 351 9.30 -2.03 -5.15
CA THR A 351 10.50 -1.42 -5.73
C THR A 351 10.77 -0.10 -5.01
N ASP A 352 10.94 -0.17 -3.70
CA ASP A 352 11.35 0.95 -2.89
C ASP A 352 12.70 0.60 -2.29
N ILE A 353 13.56 1.60 -2.27
CA ILE A 353 14.95 1.44 -1.90
C ILE A 353 15.19 2.34 -0.70
N GLY A 354 15.96 1.85 0.27
CA GLY A 354 16.18 2.59 1.51
C GLY A 354 15.92 1.76 2.77
N LEU A 355 16.18 2.41 3.90
CA LEU A 355 15.91 1.86 5.23
C LEU A 355 14.50 2.23 5.68
N LEU A 356 13.98 3.35 5.19
CA LEU A 356 12.63 3.83 5.41
C LEU A 356 11.76 3.60 4.16
N GLN A 357 10.46 3.52 4.38
CA GLN A 357 9.46 3.48 3.32
C GLN A 357 9.30 4.85 2.63
N ARG A 358 8.84 4.84 1.37
CA ARG A 358 8.67 6.00 0.48
C ARG A 358 7.90 7.19 1.08
N SER A 359 6.97 6.93 1.98
CA SER A 359 6.16 7.98 2.61
C SER A 359 6.98 8.90 3.54
N TYR A 360 8.13 8.43 4.02
CA TYR A 360 9.02 9.19 4.93
C TYR A 360 10.46 9.30 4.41
N GLY A 361 10.94 8.26 3.73
CA GLY A 361 12.33 8.10 3.33
C GLY A 361 12.77 9.04 2.22
N LEU A 362 14.08 9.03 1.97
CA LEU A 362 14.71 9.75 0.87
C LEU A 362 14.10 9.36 -0.48
N PRO A 363 14.12 10.28 -1.48
CA PRO A 363 13.76 9.92 -2.83
C PRO A 363 14.62 8.77 -3.37
N ALA A 364 14.00 7.78 -4.00
CA ALA A 364 14.68 6.60 -4.53
C ALA A 364 15.90 6.95 -5.40
N GLU A 365 15.80 7.96 -6.27
CA GLU A 365 16.92 8.36 -7.13
C GLU A 365 18.15 8.80 -6.32
N GLU A 366 17.94 9.54 -5.22
CA GLU A 366 19.03 9.95 -4.34
C GLU A 366 19.68 8.74 -3.66
N ILE A 367 18.88 7.76 -3.23
CA ILE A 367 19.39 6.52 -2.64
C ILE A 367 20.22 5.74 -3.66
N ARG A 368 19.81 5.65 -4.93
CA ARG A 368 20.60 4.99 -5.98
C ARG A 368 21.95 5.65 -6.14
N THR A 369 21.99 6.98 -6.21
CA THR A 369 23.24 7.73 -6.31
C THR A 369 24.13 7.52 -5.08
N LEU A 370 23.58 7.60 -3.86
CA LEU A 370 24.34 7.40 -2.60
C LEU A 370 24.95 6.00 -2.50
N MET A 371 24.23 4.99 -3.00
CA MET A 371 24.68 3.60 -2.99
C MET A 371 25.54 3.22 -4.20
N GLY A 372 25.67 4.10 -5.20
CA GLY A 372 26.35 3.83 -6.47
C GLY A 372 25.59 2.87 -7.38
N TRP A 373 24.28 2.73 -7.18
CA TRP A 373 23.39 1.83 -7.92
C TRP A 373 22.86 2.41 -9.22
N ASP A 374 23.14 3.68 -9.49
CA ASP A 374 22.98 4.35 -10.78
C ASP A 374 23.97 3.84 -11.85
N LYS A 375 25.07 3.21 -11.42
CA LYS A 375 26.07 2.57 -12.27
C LYS A 375 25.65 1.16 -12.68
N THR A 376 26.24 0.66 -13.78
CA THR A 376 26.05 -0.73 -14.19
C THR A 376 26.63 -1.71 -13.16
N MET A 377 26.10 -2.93 -13.09
CA MET A 377 26.62 -3.96 -12.17
C MET A 377 28.11 -4.27 -12.44
N GLU A 378 28.57 -4.19 -13.69
CA GLU A 378 29.98 -4.41 -14.05
C GLU A 378 30.89 -3.33 -13.44
N GLU A 379 30.53 -2.06 -13.57
CA GLU A 379 31.27 -0.94 -12.97
C GLU A 379 31.29 -1.02 -11.45
N ARG A 380 30.13 -1.34 -10.85
CA ARG A 380 29.97 -1.50 -9.40
C ARG A 380 30.86 -2.62 -8.85
N VAL A 381 30.92 -3.76 -9.54
CA VAL A 381 31.78 -4.90 -9.16
C VAL A 381 33.26 -4.53 -9.28
N ALA A 382 33.66 -3.83 -10.34
CA ALA A 382 35.05 -3.39 -10.51
C ALA A 382 35.49 -2.43 -9.38
N GLU A 383 34.65 -1.46 -9.05
CA GLU A 383 34.88 -0.53 -7.94
C GLU A 383 34.92 -1.25 -6.59
N ALA A 384 33.98 -2.18 -6.35
CA ALA A 384 33.98 -2.98 -5.13
C ALA A 384 35.26 -3.82 -4.96
N GLN A 385 35.76 -4.44 -6.04
CA GLN A 385 37.01 -5.20 -6.00
C GLN A 385 38.22 -4.30 -5.74
N GLN A 386 38.24 -3.08 -6.28
CA GLN A 386 39.27 -2.09 -5.99
C GLN A 386 39.25 -1.70 -4.51
N LEU A 387 38.08 -1.34 -3.96
CA LEU A 387 37.91 -1.00 -2.55
C LEU A 387 38.35 -2.14 -1.63
N MET A 388 38.01 -3.40 -1.97
CA MET A 388 38.47 -4.58 -1.24
C MET A 388 40.00 -4.73 -1.28
N ALA A 389 40.64 -4.46 -2.42
CA ALA A 389 42.10 -4.52 -2.52
C ALA A 389 42.78 -3.40 -1.70
N GLU A 390 42.26 -2.18 -1.76
CA GLU A 390 42.74 -1.03 -0.96
C GLU A 390 42.54 -1.22 0.54
N ALA A 391 41.51 -1.96 0.94
CA ALA A 391 41.26 -2.38 2.32
C ALA A 391 42.17 -3.55 2.76
N GLY A 392 42.91 -4.17 1.85
CA GLY A 392 43.83 -5.29 2.15
C GLY A 392 43.22 -6.68 2.02
N TYR A 393 42.05 -6.81 1.39
CA TYR A 393 41.28 -8.05 1.25
C TYR A 393 40.99 -8.45 -0.22
N PRO A 394 41.99 -8.45 -1.15
CA PRO A 394 41.77 -8.79 -2.57
C PRO A 394 41.37 -10.26 -2.81
N ASN A 395 41.51 -11.10 -1.79
CA ASN A 395 41.17 -12.53 -1.81
C ASN A 395 39.99 -12.87 -0.88
N GLY A 396 39.25 -11.85 -0.43
CA GLY A 396 38.13 -12.03 0.49
C GLY A 396 38.55 -12.48 1.89
N PHE A 397 37.55 -12.87 2.68
CA PHE A 397 37.67 -13.37 4.05
C PHE A 397 36.43 -14.22 4.37
N LYS A 398 36.33 -14.72 5.60
CA LYS A 398 35.17 -15.52 6.05
C LYS A 398 34.18 -14.68 6.84
N LEU A 399 32.90 -14.96 6.68
CA LEU A 399 31.81 -14.33 7.43
C LEU A 399 30.84 -15.38 7.98
N ASN A 400 30.34 -15.13 9.18
CA ASN A 400 29.16 -15.78 9.74
C ASN A 400 27.96 -14.84 9.66
N MET A 401 26.99 -15.19 8.81
CA MET A 401 25.76 -14.44 8.59
C MET A 401 24.58 -15.11 9.28
N LEU A 402 23.93 -14.39 10.19
CA LEU A 402 22.72 -14.85 10.86
C LEU A 402 21.46 -14.36 10.14
N SER A 403 20.41 -15.15 10.22
CA SER A 403 19.05 -14.77 9.80
C SER A 403 18.02 -15.47 10.69
N ARG A 404 16.83 -14.87 10.85
CA ARG A 404 15.68 -15.57 11.45
C ARG A 404 14.94 -16.37 10.37
N GLY A 405 14.44 -17.53 10.74
CA GLY A 405 13.50 -18.29 9.92
C GLY A 405 14.16 -19.13 8.82
N GLY A 406 13.37 -19.48 7.80
CA GLY A 406 13.77 -20.33 6.68
C GLY A 406 13.94 -19.55 5.37
N ALA A 407 14.31 -20.24 4.29
CA ALA A 407 14.59 -19.64 2.97
C ALA A 407 13.45 -18.78 2.39
N GLN A 408 12.22 -18.99 2.85
CA GLN A 408 11.02 -18.22 2.49
C GLN A 408 10.84 -16.93 3.34
N THR A 409 11.88 -16.49 4.04
CA THR A 409 11.91 -15.30 4.91
C THR A 409 13.30 -14.67 4.82
N ALA A 410 13.79 -13.99 5.87
CA ALA A 410 15.09 -13.29 5.86
C ALA A 410 16.28 -14.15 5.40
N GLN A 411 16.24 -15.47 5.60
CA GLN A 411 17.28 -16.38 5.12
C GLN A 411 17.44 -16.38 3.60
N GLY A 412 16.37 -16.20 2.82
CA GLY A 412 16.42 -16.18 1.35
C GLY A 412 17.29 -15.02 0.83
N ALA A 413 16.99 -13.80 1.28
CA ALA A 413 17.80 -12.61 1.01
C ALA A 413 19.27 -12.79 1.48
N THR A 414 19.47 -13.41 2.65
CA THR A 414 20.81 -13.68 3.20
C THR A 414 21.61 -14.62 2.30
N LEU A 415 20.98 -15.67 1.77
CA LEU A 415 21.61 -16.63 0.86
C LEU A 415 22.00 -15.98 -0.47
N VAL A 416 21.10 -15.18 -1.05
CA VAL A 416 21.38 -14.43 -2.29
C VAL A 416 22.55 -13.48 -2.09
N PHE A 417 22.57 -12.74 -0.99
CA PHE A 417 23.70 -11.84 -0.71
C PHE A 417 25.01 -12.60 -0.49
N ALA A 418 24.97 -13.72 0.24
CA ALA A 418 26.12 -14.59 0.43
C ALA A 418 26.66 -15.16 -0.89
N GLU A 419 25.81 -15.42 -1.88
CA GLU A 419 26.24 -15.83 -3.23
C GLU A 419 26.91 -14.68 -3.98
N ALA A 420 26.34 -13.47 -3.95
CA ALA A 420 26.94 -12.28 -4.54
C ALA A 420 28.34 -12.00 -3.95
N LEU A 421 28.47 -12.09 -2.61
CA LEU A 421 29.73 -11.93 -1.89
C LEU A 421 30.81 -12.93 -2.34
N ARG A 422 30.43 -14.21 -2.52
CA ARG A 422 31.35 -15.24 -3.04
C ARG A 422 31.75 -14.97 -4.48
N LYS A 423 30.76 -14.68 -5.34
CA LYS A 423 30.93 -14.50 -6.78
C LYS A 423 31.79 -13.30 -7.12
N HIS A 424 31.56 -12.17 -6.46
CA HIS A 424 32.16 -10.89 -6.85
C HIS A 424 33.37 -10.50 -6.00
N LEU A 425 33.40 -10.87 -4.71
CA LEU A 425 34.43 -10.43 -3.74
C LEU A 425 35.22 -11.58 -3.11
N LYS A 426 34.94 -12.84 -3.47
CA LYS A 426 35.59 -14.05 -2.93
C LYS A 426 35.43 -14.22 -1.41
N ILE A 427 34.40 -13.60 -0.84
CA ILE A 427 34.10 -13.72 0.59
C ILE A 427 33.35 -15.04 0.82
N ASP A 428 33.88 -15.88 1.70
CA ASP A 428 33.26 -17.16 2.09
C ASP A 428 32.27 -16.93 3.25
N ALA A 429 30.99 -16.80 2.92
CA ALA A 429 29.94 -16.44 3.86
C ALA A 429 29.08 -17.65 4.31
N GLU A 430 29.26 -18.11 5.54
CA GLU A 430 28.43 -19.15 6.15
C GLU A 430 27.07 -18.55 6.58
N VAL A 431 25.97 -19.14 6.11
CA VAL A 431 24.61 -18.66 6.39
C VAL A 431 23.91 -19.57 7.39
N ASN A 432 23.51 -19.00 8.52
CA ASN A 432 22.84 -19.71 9.61
C ASN A 432 21.40 -19.21 9.76
N GLY A 433 20.44 -19.99 9.25
CA GLY A 433 19.01 -19.81 9.53
C GLY A 433 18.65 -20.51 10.83
N LEU A 434 18.31 -19.73 11.86
CA LEU A 434 18.15 -20.24 13.22
C LEU A 434 16.77 -19.89 13.81
N ALA A 435 16.32 -20.69 14.77
CA ALA A 435 15.14 -20.38 15.57
C ALA A 435 15.38 -19.15 16.46
N SER A 436 14.33 -18.39 16.76
CA SER A 436 14.43 -17.09 17.46
C SER A 436 15.22 -17.13 18.78
N THR A 437 15.11 -18.21 19.56
CA THR A 437 15.81 -18.37 20.84
C THR A 437 17.32 -18.55 20.65
N GLU A 438 17.75 -19.27 19.62
CA GLU A 438 19.17 -19.43 19.32
C GLU A 438 19.75 -18.15 18.71
N VAL A 439 19.00 -17.45 17.85
CA VAL A 439 19.42 -16.12 17.35
C VAL A 439 19.65 -15.16 18.51
N ALA A 440 18.71 -15.06 19.46
CA ALA A 440 18.86 -14.18 20.63
C ALA A 440 20.14 -14.50 21.41
N LYS A 441 20.41 -15.78 21.68
CA LYS A 441 21.64 -16.22 22.34
C LYS A 441 22.90 -15.78 21.58
N ARG A 442 22.93 -15.95 20.25
CA ARG A 442 24.09 -15.56 19.43
C ARG A 442 24.31 -14.04 19.41
N LEU A 443 23.24 -13.26 19.44
CA LEU A 443 23.31 -11.80 19.55
C LEU A 443 23.89 -11.39 20.92
N ASP A 444 23.41 -12.00 22.01
CA ASP A 444 23.92 -11.74 23.37
C ASP A 444 25.41 -12.11 23.52
N GLU A 445 25.83 -13.21 22.88
CA GLU A 445 27.24 -13.65 22.84
C GLU A 445 28.09 -12.86 21.85
N ASN A 446 27.50 -11.91 21.10
CA ASN A 446 28.13 -11.20 19.99
C ASN A 446 28.80 -12.13 18.96
N ASN A 447 28.17 -13.28 18.69
CA ASN A 447 28.69 -14.37 17.86
C ASN A 447 28.07 -14.34 16.46
N TYR A 448 28.28 -13.23 15.76
CA TYR A 448 27.84 -12.98 14.39
C TYR A 448 28.68 -11.86 13.77
N ASP A 449 28.90 -11.93 12.46
CA ASP A 449 29.51 -10.82 11.73
C ASP A 449 28.44 -9.96 11.07
N MET A 450 27.38 -10.60 10.57
CA MET A 450 26.25 -9.91 9.95
C MET A 450 24.93 -10.52 10.38
N TYR A 451 23.89 -9.70 10.39
CA TYR A 451 22.57 -10.14 10.78
C TYR A 451 21.48 -9.54 9.89
N THR A 452 20.75 -10.41 9.20
CA THR A 452 19.57 -10.02 8.42
C THR A 452 18.33 -10.11 9.30
N VAL A 453 17.63 -8.98 9.46
CA VAL A 453 16.42 -8.88 10.27
C VAL A 453 15.50 -7.78 9.77
N SER A 454 14.21 -7.97 10.03
CA SER A 454 13.18 -6.96 9.87
C SER A 454 13.52 -5.69 10.67
N LEU A 455 13.79 -4.60 9.96
CA LEU A 455 13.86 -3.25 10.48
C LEU A 455 12.44 -2.73 10.68
N LYS A 456 11.97 -2.83 11.92
CA LYS A 456 10.60 -2.44 12.30
C LYS A 456 10.55 -0.99 12.75
N VAL A 457 10.77 -0.08 11.81
CA VAL A 457 10.50 1.35 12.03
C VAL A 457 9.01 1.52 11.82
N GLY A 458 8.25 1.48 12.92
CA GLY A 458 6.80 1.36 12.93
C GLY A 458 6.07 2.59 12.38
N LEU A 459 5.38 3.33 13.26
CA LEU A 459 4.47 4.40 12.84
C LEU A 459 5.16 5.73 12.60
N ASP A 460 6.35 5.90 13.20
CA ASP A 460 7.12 7.14 13.18
C ASP A 460 8.61 6.81 12.96
N PRO A 461 9.30 7.48 12.00
CA PRO A 461 10.74 7.36 11.80
C PRO A 461 11.61 7.60 13.04
N ALA A 462 11.10 8.27 14.09
CA ALA A 462 11.78 8.37 15.39
C ALA A 462 12.13 7.00 16.00
N GLN A 463 11.42 5.93 15.61
CA GLN A 463 11.75 4.56 16.02
C GLN A 463 13.08 4.03 15.45
N LEU A 464 13.72 4.73 14.50
CA LEU A 464 15.10 4.44 14.10
C LEU A 464 16.08 4.44 15.30
N ALA A 465 15.77 5.20 16.37
CA ALA A 465 16.52 5.18 17.62
C ALA A 465 16.66 3.77 18.22
N ILE A 466 15.67 2.90 18.03
CA ILE A 466 15.71 1.52 18.51
C ILE A 466 16.86 0.74 17.86
N PHE A 467 17.21 1.04 16.61
CA PHE A 467 18.18 0.27 15.83
C PHE A 467 19.53 0.97 15.65
N PHE A 468 19.57 2.30 15.74
CA PHE A 468 20.75 3.08 15.37
C PHE A 468 21.24 4.07 16.43
N ALA A 469 20.54 4.21 17.57
CA ALA A 469 21.11 4.93 18.71
C ALA A 469 22.20 4.09 19.37
N SER A 470 23.30 4.72 19.77
CA SER A 470 24.54 4.04 20.18
C SER A 470 24.34 2.97 21.27
N ASN A 471 23.46 3.23 22.25
CA ASN A 471 23.23 2.36 23.41
C ASN A 471 21.89 1.59 23.35
N SER A 472 21.24 1.51 22.19
CA SER A 472 19.96 0.82 22.08
C SER A 472 20.11 -0.71 22.05
N TYR A 473 19.13 -1.42 22.61
CA TYR A 473 19.13 -2.89 22.72
C TYR A 473 19.07 -3.62 21.37
N ALA A 474 18.56 -2.96 20.33
CA ALA A 474 18.47 -3.52 18.97
C ALA A 474 19.49 -2.88 18.00
N ASN A 475 20.52 -2.22 18.53
CA ASN A 475 21.68 -1.79 17.76
C ASN A 475 22.58 -3.00 17.41
N TYR A 476 22.11 -3.83 16.48
CA TYR A 476 22.83 -5.03 16.06
C TYR A 476 24.14 -4.71 15.31
N ALA A 477 24.32 -3.48 14.84
CA ALA A 477 25.55 -3.05 14.21
C ALA A 477 26.64 -2.66 15.22
N HIS A 478 26.29 -2.41 16.49
CA HIS A 478 27.13 -1.68 17.44
C HIS A 478 27.61 -0.34 16.88
N TYR A 479 26.76 0.30 16.08
CA TYR A 479 27.03 1.59 15.47
C TYR A 479 27.01 2.69 16.54
N ALA A 480 27.99 3.59 16.50
CA ALA A 480 28.09 4.70 17.43
C ALA A 480 28.49 5.98 16.70
N ASN A 481 27.58 6.95 16.69
CA ASN A 481 27.80 8.27 16.09
C ASN A 481 27.07 9.33 16.94
N PRO A 482 27.78 10.23 17.64
CA PRO A 482 27.16 11.26 18.48
C PRO A 482 26.21 12.22 17.73
N ASP A 483 26.49 12.49 16.45
CA ASP A 483 25.62 13.34 15.62
C ASP A 483 24.32 12.61 15.31
N MET A 484 24.40 11.30 15.03
CA MET A 484 23.21 10.45 14.85
C MET A 484 22.38 10.37 16.13
N ASP A 485 23.02 10.17 17.29
CA ASP A 485 22.31 10.14 18.58
C ASP A 485 21.56 11.45 18.84
N THR A 486 22.17 12.58 18.47
CA THR A 486 21.55 13.91 18.59
C THR A 486 20.35 14.04 17.65
N MET A 487 20.51 13.69 16.37
CA MET A 487 19.43 13.76 15.38
C MET A 487 18.23 12.88 15.78
N LEU A 488 18.48 11.65 16.23
CA LEU A 488 17.43 10.71 16.65
C LEU A 488 16.70 11.17 17.92
N THR A 489 17.43 11.79 18.86
CA THR A 489 16.84 12.32 20.10
C THR A 489 15.95 13.53 19.86
N GLU A 490 16.34 14.40 18.93
CA GLU A 490 15.59 15.62 18.62
C GLU A 490 14.46 15.40 17.63
N LEU A 491 14.49 14.31 16.86
CA LEU A 491 13.53 14.10 15.77
C LEU A 491 12.08 14.24 16.23
N ASP A 492 11.64 13.60 17.32
CA ASP A 492 10.26 13.67 17.83
C ASP A 492 9.81 15.10 18.19
N ARG A 493 10.75 16.00 18.49
CA ARG A 493 10.48 17.40 18.87
C ARG A 493 10.22 18.33 17.68
N ILE A 494 10.51 17.88 16.45
CA ILE A 494 10.32 18.66 15.24
C ILE A 494 8.87 18.49 14.74
N ILE A 495 8.05 19.52 14.96
CA ILE A 495 6.61 19.53 14.66
C ILE A 495 6.32 20.05 13.25
N ASP A 496 7.13 20.97 12.73
CA ASP A 496 6.95 21.46 11.36
C ASP A 496 7.17 20.29 10.38
N PRO A 497 6.18 19.93 9.54
CA PRO A 497 6.30 18.78 8.66
C PRO A 497 7.45 18.88 7.66
N SER A 498 7.78 20.09 7.21
CA SER A 498 8.88 20.27 6.25
C SER A 498 10.22 20.11 6.95
N GLU A 499 10.43 20.75 8.10
CA GLU A 499 11.66 20.58 8.89
C GLU A 499 11.84 19.13 9.34
N ARG A 500 10.76 18.45 9.75
CA ARG A 500 10.79 17.05 10.16
C ARG A 500 11.22 16.14 9.02
N ARG A 501 10.66 16.34 7.83
CA ARG A 501 11.06 15.58 6.63
C ARG A 501 12.55 15.75 6.33
N GLU A 502 13.06 16.98 6.33
CA GLU A 502 14.49 17.21 6.10
C GLU A 502 15.38 16.54 7.16
N ALA A 503 14.94 16.53 8.43
CA ALA A 503 15.65 15.82 9.49
C ALA A 503 15.65 14.29 9.30
N ILE A 504 14.51 13.70 8.91
CA ILE A 504 14.40 12.28 8.56
C ILE A 504 15.34 11.94 7.41
N TRP A 505 15.34 12.76 6.36
CA TRP A 505 16.21 12.61 5.20
C TRP A 505 17.69 12.73 5.54
N ALA A 506 18.06 13.66 6.44
CA ALA A 506 19.43 13.78 6.95
C ALA A 506 19.88 12.53 7.72
N ILE A 507 19.00 11.97 8.56
CA ILE A 507 19.25 10.72 9.29
C ILE A 507 19.48 9.57 8.30
N GLU A 508 18.55 9.34 7.37
CA GLU A 508 18.68 8.24 6.42
C GLU A 508 19.91 8.39 5.51
N ARG A 509 20.20 9.60 5.04
CA ARG A 509 21.41 9.90 4.26
C ARG A 509 22.69 9.56 5.01
N THR A 510 22.73 9.87 6.30
CA THR A 510 23.87 9.55 7.17
C THR A 510 24.01 8.04 7.33
N LEU A 511 22.91 7.31 7.55
CA LEU A 511 22.93 5.85 7.64
C LEU A 511 23.37 5.18 6.32
N LEU A 512 22.93 5.67 5.16
CA LEU A 512 23.36 5.18 3.84
C LEU A 512 24.81 5.59 3.48
N THR A 513 25.35 6.58 4.19
CA THR A 513 26.76 6.99 4.06
C THR A 513 27.67 6.17 4.96
N ASP A 514 27.29 5.96 6.21
CA ASP A 514 28.08 5.22 7.20
C ASP A 514 27.95 3.70 7.04
N LEU A 515 26.85 3.25 6.43
CA LEU A 515 26.50 1.86 6.17
C LEU A 515 26.58 0.94 7.41
N PRO A 516 25.96 1.26 8.57
CA PRO A 516 25.81 0.29 9.66
C PRO A 516 24.84 -0.85 9.29
N ALA A 517 23.94 -0.60 8.35
CA ALA A 517 23.07 -1.60 7.74
C ALA A 517 22.92 -1.34 6.24
N LEU A 518 22.75 -2.39 5.45
CA LEU A 518 22.35 -2.28 4.05
C LEU A 518 20.82 -2.30 3.92
N PRO A 519 20.23 -1.38 3.13
CA PRO A 519 18.87 -1.56 2.68
C PRO A 519 18.82 -2.73 1.70
N THR A 520 17.84 -3.62 1.84
CA THR A 520 17.68 -4.76 0.92
C THR A 520 16.68 -4.48 -0.20
N GLY A 521 15.96 -3.35 -0.13
CA GLY A 521 14.78 -3.07 -0.97
C GLY A 521 13.63 -4.05 -0.74
N THR A 522 13.73 -4.91 0.28
CA THR A 522 12.75 -5.96 0.56
C THR A 522 11.76 -5.45 1.59
N PHE A 523 10.67 -4.89 1.10
CA PHE A 523 9.48 -4.62 1.90
C PHE A 523 8.49 -5.77 1.75
N ILE A 524 7.94 -6.22 2.87
CA ILE A 524 6.99 -7.33 2.88
C ILE A 524 5.68 -6.83 2.24
N ALA A 525 5.15 -7.49 1.20
CA ALA A 525 3.77 -7.22 0.82
C ALA A 525 2.79 -8.09 1.60
N ASN A 526 1.64 -7.51 1.84
CA ASN A 526 0.49 -8.15 2.43
C ASN A 526 -0.65 -8.18 1.43
N PHE A 527 -1.26 -9.35 1.25
CA PHE A 527 -2.42 -9.52 0.39
C PHE A 527 -3.66 -9.87 1.20
N LEU A 528 -4.75 -9.20 0.90
CA LEU A 528 -6.06 -9.46 1.49
C LEU A 528 -6.98 -9.96 0.36
N PRO A 529 -7.18 -11.27 0.20
CA PRO A 529 -8.17 -11.79 -0.73
C PRO A 529 -9.57 -11.77 -0.10
N TYR A 530 -10.55 -11.33 -0.88
CA TYR A 530 -11.94 -11.21 -0.46
C TYR A 530 -12.89 -11.39 -1.65
N TYR A 531 -14.14 -11.77 -1.36
CA TYR A 531 -15.16 -11.89 -2.39
C TYR A 531 -15.71 -10.52 -2.85
N PRO A 532 -16.12 -10.38 -4.13
CA PRO A 532 -16.50 -9.10 -4.72
C PRO A 532 -17.83 -8.53 -4.18
N TYR A 533 -18.61 -9.33 -3.43
CA TYR A 533 -19.79 -8.83 -2.72
C TYR A 533 -19.45 -8.12 -1.42
N ILE A 534 -18.23 -8.24 -0.91
CA ILE A 534 -17.78 -7.45 0.23
C ILE A 534 -17.40 -6.07 -0.27
N LYS A 535 -18.09 -5.07 0.28
CA LYS A 535 -17.97 -3.69 -0.14
C LYS A 535 -17.40 -2.78 0.93
N ASN A 536 -16.79 -1.66 0.53
CA ASN A 536 -16.07 -0.72 1.38
C ASN A 536 -14.93 -1.35 2.21
N LEU A 537 -14.42 -2.51 1.81
CA LEU A 537 -13.24 -3.08 2.44
C LEU A 537 -12.04 -2.23 2.04
N ARG A 538 -11.39 -1.57 3.00
CA ARG A 538 -10.22 -0.70 2.75
C ARG A 538 -9.01 -1.22 3.50
N PHE A 539 -7.85 -1.05 2.90
CA PHE A 539 -6.57 -1.50 3.43
C PHE A 539 -5.60 -0.33 3.41
N THR A 540 -5.19 0.12 4.59
CA THR A 540 -4.20 1.20 4.76
C THR A 540 -2.81 0.61 4.88
N ASP A 541 -1.79 1.44 4.68
CA ASP A 541 -0.40 0.99 4.68
C ASP A 541 0.10 0.59 6.08
N MET A 542 -0.58 1.02 7.16
CA MET A 542 -0.22 0.61 8.51
C MET A 542 -0.72 -0.80 8.89
N PRO A 543 0.18 -1.69 9.36
CA PRO A 543 -0.16 -3.06 9.75
C PRO A 543 -1.22 -3.15 10.85
N TYR A 544 -1.30 -2.14 11.71
CA TYR A 544 -2.12 -2.17 12.91
C TYR A 544 -3.21 -1.08 12.96
N SER A 545 -3.42 -0.28 11.91
CA SER A 545 -4.48 0.74 11.94
C SER A 545 -5.80 0.18 11.39
N ASN A 546 -6.89 0.23 12.16
CA ASN A 546 -8.30 0.29 11.74
C ASN A 546 -8.88 -0.71 10.71
N ILE A 547 -8.09 -1.61 10.13
CA ILE A 547 -8.46 -2.53 9.05
C ILE A 547 -9.48 -3.59 9.49
N ASN A 548 -9.61 -3.84 10.79
CA ASN A 548 -10.53 -4.83 11.36
C ASN A 548 -11.79 -4.22 11.96
N ARG A 549 -12.05 -2.91 11.79
CA ARG A 549 -13.23 -2.26 12.39
C ARG A 549 -14.52 -2.62 11.65
N PHE A 550 -14.44 -2.80 10.33
CA PHE A 550 -15.55 -3.13 9.43
C PHE A 550 -16.79 -2.22 9.60
N GLU A 551 -16.60 -0.98 10.08
CA GLU A 551 -17.71 -0.15 10.55
C GLU A 551 -18.60 0.34 9.41
N ASP A 552 -18.07 0.51 8.21
CA ASP A 552 -18.83 0.89 7.01
C ASP A 552 -18.78 -0.16 5.89
N VAL A 553 -18.30 -1.37 6.21
CA VAL A 553 -18.30 -2.52 5.30
C VAL A 553 -19.73 -3.06 5.15
N TRP A 554 -20.10 -3.45 3.94
CA TRP A 554 -21.42 -3.99 3.63
C TRP A 554 -21.36 -5.15 2.62
N ILE A 555 -22.46 -5.90 2.51
CA ILE A 555 -22.58 -7.02 1.57
C ILE A 555 -23.53 -6.64 0.44
N ASP A 556 -23.04 -6.65 -0.79
CA ASP A 556 -23.85 -6.55 -2.00
C ASP A 556 -24.68 -7.83 -2.17
N ARG A 557 -26.00 -7.71 -2.00
CA ARG A 557 -26.92 -8.84 -2.01
C ARG A 557 -26.99 -9.56 -3.35
N ASP A 558 -26.87 -8.82 -4.45
CA ASP A 558 -26.99 -9.38 -5.80
C ASP A 558 -25.73 -10.17 -6.15
N ILE A 559 -24.55 -9.60 -5.88
CA ILE A 559 -23.29 -10.31 -6.07
C ILE A 559 -23.17 -11.48 -5.09
N TYR A 560 -23.64 -11.34 -3.84
CA TYR A 560 -23.66 -12.44 -2.88
C TYR A 560 -24.51 -13.60 -3.39
N GLN A 561 -25.71 -13.32 -3.94
CA GLN A 561 -26.57 -14.35 -4.51
C GLN A 561 -25.94 -15.02 -5.74
N GLN A 562 -25.19 -14.28 -6.57
CA GLN A 562 -24.45 -14.83 -7.69
C GLN A 562 -23.35 -15.79 -7.24
N VAL A 563 -22.62 -15.45 -6.17
CA VAL A 563 -21.52 -16.31 -5.65
C VAL A 563 -22.06 -17.54 -4.92
N HIS A 564 -23.11 -17.40 -4.11
CA HIS A 564 -23.60 -18.48 -3.23
C HIS A 564 -24.78 -19.28 -3.79
N GLY A 565 -25.40 -18.83 -4.89
CA GLY A 565 -26.60 -19.45 -5.46
C GLY A 565 -27.85 -19.33 -4.58
N LYS A 566 -27.80 -18.51 -3.52
CA LYS A 566 -28.89 -18.28 -2.57
C LYS A 566 -28.87 -16.82 -2.07
N PRO A 567 -30.04 -16.21 -1.80
CA PRO A 567 -30.10 -14.84 -1.30
C PRO A 567 -29.48 -14.74 0.11
N LEU A 568 -28.96 -13.54 0.42
CA LEU A 568 -28.57 -13.17 1.77
C LEU A 568 -29.80 -13.15 2.70
N SER A 569 -29.63 -13.51 3.97
CA SER A 569 -30.69 -13.40 4.97
C SER A 569 -31.26 -11.96 5.05
N ALA A 570 -32.51 -11.84 5.49
CA ALA A 570 -33.13 -10.55 5.73
C ALA A 570 -32.34 -9.78 6.81
N ALA A 571 -32.19 -8.47 6.63
CA ALA A 571 -31.51 -7.62 7.60
C ALA A 571 -32.30 -7.53 8.91
N THR A 572 -31.59 -7.38 10.03
CA THR A 572 -32.21 -7.08 11.32
C THR A 572 -32.38 -5.57 11.58
N ALA A 573 -31.76 -4.73 10.75
CA ALA A 573 -31.79 -3.26 10.83
C ALA A 573 -32.88 -2.61 9.94
N PRO A 574 -33.31 -1.37 10.25
CA PRO A 574 -34.27 -0.62 9.43
C PRO A 574 -33.73 -0.28 8.02
N ALA A 575 -34.64 -0.01 7.08
CA ALA A 575 -34.29 0.32 5.69
C ALA A 575 -33.43 1.59 5.58
N MET A 576 -32.59 1.66 4.53
CA MET A 576 -31.73 2.80 4.23
C MET A 576 -32.51 4.10 4.09
N THR A 577 -31.95 5.19 4.60
CA THR A 577 -32.50 6.54 4.36
C THR A 577 -32.10 6.96 2.94
N PRO A 578 -33.04 7.32 2.05
CA PRO A 578 -32.68 7.87 0.75
C PRO A 578 -31.90 9.18 0.93
N PRO A 579 -30.93 9.49 0.05
CA PRO A 579 -30.13 10.71 0.16
C PRO A 579 -31.04 11.95 0.16
N PRO A 580 -30.65 13.03 0.84
CA PRO A 580 -31.40 14.28 0.78
C PRO A 580 -31.50 14.73 -0.68
N MET A 581 -32.73 14.89 -1.19
CA MET A 581 -32.96 15.50 -2.51
C MET A 581 -32.56 16.96 -2.40
N THR A 582 -31.36 17.31 -2.89
CA THR A 582 -31.02 18.72 -3.13
C THR A 582 -31.83 19.21 -4.31
N THR A 583 -32.98 19.82 -4.04
CA THR A 583 -33.63 20.73 -4.99
C THR A 583 -32.70 21.92 -5.21
N PRO A 584 -32.42 22.35 -6.46
CA PRO A 584 -31.62 23.54 -6.70
C PRO A 584 -32.38 24.75 -6.16
N GLU A 585 -31.87 25.35 -5.09
CA GLU A 585 -32.40 26.60 -4.55
C GLU A 585 -31.94 27.73 -5.49
N THR A 586 -32.88 28.32 -6.24
CA THR A 586 -32.63 29.52 -7.05
C THR A 586 -32.30 30.70 -6.14
N ALA A 587 -31.03 31.13 -6.15
CA ALA A 587 -30.63 32.39 -5.51
C ALA A 587 -31.17 33.60 -6.30
N PRO A 588 -31.59 34.70 -5.65
CA PRO A 588 -32.08 35.88 -6.34
C PRO A 588 -30.92 36.68 -6.94
N VAL A 589 -31.05 37.02 -8.23
CA VAL A 589 -30.11 37.85 -8.99
C VAL A 589 -30.22 39.31 -8.55
N THR A 590 -29.16 39.84 -7.96
CA THR A 590 -28.95 41.29 -7.80
C THR A 590 -28.22 41.86 -9.01
N THR A 591 -28.89 42.75 -9.74
CA THR A 591 -28.37 43.56 -10.85
C THR A 591 -27.32 44.58 -10.41
N PRO A 592 -26.21 44.77 -11.16
CA PRO A 592 -25.41 46.00 -11.11
C PRO A 592 -25.74 46.97 -12.27
N GLU A 593 -25.72 48.27 -11.96
CA GLU A 593 -25.84 49.41 -12.88
C GLU A 593 -24.60 49.58 -13.81
N PRO A 594 -24.72 50.33 -14.93
CA PRO A 594 -23.83 50.24 -16.09
C PRO A 594 -22.73 51.32 -16.11
N PRO A 595 -21.64 51.15 -16.88
CA PRO A 595 -20.77 52.25 -17.26
C PRO A 595 -21.04 52.81 -18.67
N VAL A 596 -20.57 54.04 -18.84
CA VAL A 596 -20.84 55.08 -19.84
C VAL A 596 -20.23 54.83 -21.25
N THR A 597 -21.03 55.22 -22.25
CA THR A 597 -20.90 55.46 -23.73
C THR A 597 -19.53 55.63 -24.46
N THR A 598 -19.37 54.84 -25.55
CA THR A 598 -19.06 55.11 -27.02
C THR A 598 -17.99 56.14 -27.48
N PRO A 599 -17.45 56.15 -28.75
CA PRO A 599 -18.02 55.80 -30.09
C PRO A 599 -17.08 54.96 -31.05
N GLU A 600 -17.52 54.04 -31.93
CA GLU A 600 -18.21 54.12 -33.25
C GLU A 600 -17.30 53.61 -34.40
N GLN A 601 -17.70 52.56 -35.13
CA GLN A 601 -17.90 52.56 -36.61
C GLN A 601 -18.15 51.14 -37.19
N ALA A 602 -19.41 50.95 -37.63
CA ALA A 602 -19.91 50.47 -38.94
C ALA A 602 -19.58 49.06 -39.52
N PRO A 603 -20.52 48.50 -40.34
CA PRO A 603 -20.87 47.05 -40.32
C PRO A 603 -20.62 46.32 -41.65
N VAL A 604 -20.44 44.99 -41.64
CA VAL A 604 -20.57 44.16 -42.86
C VAL A 604 -21.11 42.75 -42.57
N THR A 605 -22.40 42.60 -42.90
CA THR A 605 -23.15 41.44 -43.46
C THR A 605 -22.58 40.01 -43.45
N THR A 606 -23.41 39.09 -42.94
CA THR A 606 -23.50 37.68 -43.35
C THR A 606 -23.98 37.53 -44.80
N PRO A 607 -23.54 36.47 -45.50
CA PRO A 607 -24.52 35.58 -46.13
C PRO A 607 -24.23 34.10 -45.91
N GLU A 608 -25.32 33.34 -45.76
CA GLU A 608 -25.41 31.88 -45.82
C GLU A 608 -25.59 31.42 -47.30
N PRO A 609 -25.75 30.12 -47.60
CA PRO A 609 -24.75 29.22 -48.16
C PRO A 609 -24.93 28.95 -49.68
N SER A 610 -23.88 28.53 -50.38
CA SER A 610 -24.00 28.02 -51.76
C SER A 610 -23.09 26.83 -52.05
N SER A 611 -23.77 25.72 -52.39
CA SER A 611 -23.43 24.71 -53.40
C SER A 611 -22.08 24.00 -53.33
N ALA A 612 -22.16 22.70 -53.01
CA ALA A 612 -21.19 21.68 -53.36
C ALA A 612 -20.88 21.65 -54.88
N PRO A 613 -19.68 21.17 -55.22
CA PRO A 613 -19.57 20.12 -56.22
C PRO A 613 -18.81 18.90 -55.72
N SER A 614 -19.26 17.77 -56.25
CA SER A 614 -18.90 16.39 -56.01
C SER A 614 -17.50 15.98 -56.50
N GLN A 615 -16.90 15.04 -55.74
CA GLN A 615 -16.06 13.89 -56.14
C GLN A 615 -14.74 14.19 -56.87
N THR A 616 -13.61 13.72 -56.36
CA THR A 616 -13.19 12.31 -56.50
C THR A 616 -12.52 11.75 -55.24
N ALA A 617 -13.23 10.85 -54.53
CA ALA A 617 -12.62 9.89 -53.61
C ALA A 617 -12.31 8.61 -54.40
N ALA A 618 -11.03 8.31 -54.59
CA ALA A 618 -10.60 6.96 -54.92
C ALA A 618 -10.48 6.18 -53.61
N ASN A 619 -11.56 5.49 -53.26
CA ASN A 619 -11.54 4.36 -52.33
C ASN A 619 -10.64 3.26 -52.93
N SER A 620 -9.72 2.73 -52.14
CA SER A 620 -9.25 1.35 -52.31
C SER A 620 -9.53 0.59 -51.02
N TYR A 621 -10.82 0.30 -50.83
CA TYR A 621 -11.33 -0.74 -49.96
C TYR A 621 -11.54 -1.98 -50.82
N ASP A 622 -10.52 -2.83 -50.96
CA ASP A 622 -10.66 -4.15 -51.57
C ASP A 622 -9.73 -5.13 -50.84
N ASP A 623 -10.08 -5.43 -49.58
CA ASP A 623 -9.67 -6.65 -48.89
C ASP A 623 -10.94 -7.29 -48.28
N PRO A 624 -11.33 -8.50 -48.71
CA PRO A 624 -12.59 -9.14 -48.28
C PRO A 624 -12.62 -9.62 -46.81
N ASP A 625 -11.54 -9.48 -46.02
CA ASP A 625 -11.49 -9.89 -44.59
C ASP A 625 -11.38 -8.72 -43.59
N TRP A 626 -12.21 -7.70 -43.82
CA TRP A 626 -12.29 -6.45 -43.04
C TRP A 626 -13.08 -6.55 -41.72
N PRO A 627 -12.75 -5.73 -40.70
CA PRO A 627 -13.75 -4.73 -40.28
C PRO A 627 -13.14 -3.47 -39.60
N VAL A 628 -12.98 -2.38 -40.35
CA VAL A 628 -13.09 -1.02 -39.77
C VAL A 628 -13.93 -0.22 -40.74
N ILE A 629 -15.26 -0.32 -40.65
CA ILE A 629 -16.15 0.15 -41.72
C ILE A 629 -16.07 1.68 -41.92
N TRP A 630 -15.76 2.43 -40.86
CA TRP A 630 -15.50 3.88 -40.90
C TRP A 630 -14.96 4.36 -39.53
N VAL A 631 -14.34 5.54 -39.53
CA VAL A 631 -13.85 6.26 -38.32
C VAL A 631 -14.59 7.60 -38.26
N LYS A 632 -15.10 7.98 -37.08
CA LYS A 632 -15.62 9.33 -36.83
C LYS A 632 -14.95 9.95 -35.62
N ILE A 633 -14.58 11.21 -35.79
CA ILE A 633 -13.92 12.03 -34.80
C ILE A 633 -14.88 13.17 -34.48
N ASP A 634 -15.39 13.21 -33.24
CA ASP A 634 -16.26 14.28 -32.76
C ASP A 634 -15.52 15.12 -31.69
N PRO A 635 -15.68 16.45 -31.68
CA PRO A 635 -15.27 17.26 -30.53
C PRO A 635 -16.10 16.86 -29.30
N ALA A 636 -15.45 16.57 -28.18
CA ALA A 636 -16.13 16.22 -26.94
C ALA A 636 -16.44 17.49 -26.13
N GLU A 637 -17.68 17.65 -25.65
CA GLU A 637 -18.04 18.78 -24.79
C GLU A 637 -17.49 18.60 -23.37
N GLY A 638 -16.86 19.69 -22.88
CA GLY A 638 -16.49 19.87 -21.48
C GLY A 638 -14.99 19.81 -21.21
N VAL A 639 -14.30 20.96 -21.31
CA VAL A 639 -13.13 21.28 -20.46
C VAL A 639 -13.04 22.80 -20.27
N SER A 640 -12.88 23.23 -19.01
CA SER A 640 -12.25 24.51 -18.67
C SER A 640 -10.73 24.26 -18.58
N GLY A 641 -9.97 24.73 -19.59
CA GLY A 641 -8.52 24.55 -19.63
C GLY A 641 -7.96 24.13 -21.00
N GLY A 642 -8.07 24.98 -22.02
CA GLY A 642 -7.12 25.10 -23.14
C GLY A 642 -6.86 23.94 -24.14
N GLY A 643 -7.33 22.71 -23.92
CA GLY A 643 -7.13 21.57 -24.82
C GLY A 643 -8.40 21.14 -25.58
N THR A 644 -8.24 20.66 -26.83
CA THR A 644 -9.37 20.09 -27.61
C THR A 644 -9.47 18.59 -27.33
N MET A 645 -10.61 18.16 -26.80
CA MET A 645 -10.91 16.74 -26.60
C MET A 645 -11.55 16.16 -27.87
N ILE A 646 -11.08 14.99 -28.31
CA ILE A 646 -11.69 14.23 -29.40
C ILE A 646 -12.25 12.91 -28.91
N THR A 647 -13.35 12.46 -29.52
CA THR A 647 -13.88 11.11 -29.36
C THR A 647 -13.79 10.38 -30.68
N VAL A 648 -13.23 9.17 -30.68
CA VAL A 648 -13.11 8.33 -31.88
C VAL A 648 -14.09 7.17 -31.79
N THR A 649 -15.01 7.08 -32.74
CA THR A 649 -15.98 5.98 -32.81
C THR A 649 -15.62 5.03 -33.95
N LEU A 650 -15.55 3.73 -33.64
CA LEU A 650 -15.27 2.65 -34.59
C LEU A 650 -16.46 1.70 -34.70
N LYS A 651 -16.80 1.23 -35.89
CA LYS A 651 -17.76 0.12 -36.06
C LYS A 651 -17.03 -1.20 -36.28
N VAL A 652 -17.06 -2.08 -35.28
CA VAL A 652 -16.30 -3.34 -35.25
C VAL A 652 -17.14 -4.51 -34.72
N PRO A 653 -16.97 -5.75 -35.23
CA PRO A 653 -17.65 -6.93 -34.69
C PRO A 653 -17.20 -7.22 -33.25
N PRO A 654 -18.11 -7.62 -32.34
CA PRO A 654 -17.80 -7.90 -30.94
C PRO A 654 -16.70 -8.95 -30.76
N GLY A 655 -15.71 -8.69 -29.90
CA GLY A 655 -14.68 -9.66 -29.52
C GLY A 655 -13.47 -9.77 -30.47
N SER A 656 -13.31 -8.85 -31.42
CA SER A 656 -12.34 -9.01 -32.53
C SER A 656 -10.93 -8.46 -32.28
N PHE A 657 -10.64 -7.75 -31.17
CA PHE A 657 -9.37 -7.02 -31.00
C PHE A 657 -8.79 -7.04 -29.58
N ASN A 658 -7.46 -7.06 -29.50
CA ASN A 658 -6.71 -7.12 -28.25
C ASN A 658 -6.04 -5.80 -27.82
N GLU A 659 -5.81 -4.86 -28.73
CA GLU A 659 -5.12 -3.59 -28.48
C GLU A 659 -5.39 -2.59 -29.62
N ILE A 660 -5.50 -1.31 -29.29
CA ILE A 660 -5.61 -0.20 -30.25
C ILE A 660 -4.52 0.83 -29.92
N ILE A 661 -3.73 1.22 -30.92
CA ILE A 661 -2.64 2.19 -30.79
C ILE A 661 -3.01 3.47 -31.53
N PHE A 662 -2.99 4.59 -30.82
CA PHE A 662 -3.07 5.94 -31.39
C PHE A 662 -1.67 6.51 -31.55
N ILE A 663 -1.41 7.13 -32.70
CA ILE A 663 -0.16 7.84 -32.97
C ILE A 663 -0.48 9.30 -33.20
N ASN A 664 0.08 10.18 -32.36
CA ASN A 664 -0.03 11.62 -32.55
C ASN A 664 0.79 12.02 -33.79
N PRO A 665 0.18 12.60 -34.83
CA PRO A 665 0.87 12.86 -36.10
C PRO A 665 1.88 14.02 -36.02
N VAL A 666 1.83 14.85 -34.98
CA VAL A 666 2.72 16.02 -34.84
C VAL A 666 3.91 15.72 -33.92
N THR A 667 3.68 14.99 -32.82
CA THR A 667 4.74 14.67 -31.84
C THR A 667 5.33 13.28 -32.02
N GLY A 668 4.72 12.41 -32.84
CA GLY A 668 5.10 11.00 -33.00
C GLY A 668 4.79 10.13 -31.79
N THR A 669 4.17 10.71 -30.75
CA THR A 669 3.89 10.02 -29.48
C THR A 669 2.87 8.91 -29.70
N ARG A 670 3.18 7.71 -29.23
CA ARG A 670 2.30 6.54 -29.29
C ARG A 670 1.58 6.37 -27.97
N SER A 671 0.25 6.33 -28.01
CA SER A 671 -0.58 5.96 -26.86
C SER A 671 -1.36 4.69 -27.21
N SER A 672 -1.05 3.57 -26.55
CA SER A 672 -1.84 2.35 -26.70
C SER A 672 -2.87 2.26 -25.59
N ARG A 673 -4.06 1.76 -25.94
CA ARG A 673 -5.08 1.38 -24.97
C ARG A 673 -5.53 -0.03 -25.29
N ARG A 674 -5.48 -0.89 -24.28
CA ARG A 674 -6.26 -2.12 -24.29
C ARG A 674 -7.70 -1.72 -24.02
N PRO A 675 -8.65 -1.89 -24.95
CA PRO A 675 -10.03 -1.73 -24.56
C PRO A 675 -10.29 -2.78 -23.46
N ALA A 676 -10.71 -2.35 -22.26
CA ALA A 676 -11.57 -3.21 -21.44
C ALA A 676 -12.69 -3.71 -22.37
N PRO A 677 -13.26 -4.92 -22.20
CA PRO A 677 -14.23 -5.47 -23.15
C PRO A 677 -15.33 -4.44 -23.43
N ALA A 678 -15.18 -3.71 -24.53
CA ALA A 678 -16.00 -2.55 -24.82
C ALA A 678 -17.26 -3.14 -25.42
N VAL A 679 -18.35 -3.08 -24.67
CA VAL A 679 -19.65 -3.53 -25.17
C VAL A 679 -20.00 -2.59 -26.32
N ALA A 680 -20.01 -3.10 -27.53
CA ALA A 680 -20.50 -2.36 -28.67
C ALA A 680 -21.96 -1.95 -28.40
N ASP A 681 -22.34 -0.74 -28.80
CA ASP A 681 -23.75 -0.33 -28.71
C ASP A 681 -24.63 -1.23 -29.61
N ALA A 682 -25.95 -1.04 -29.53
CA ALA A 682 -26.91 -1.84 -30.30
C ALA A 682 -26.69 -1.80 -31.82
N ASP A 683 -25.93 -0.81 -32.32
CA ASP A 683 -25.59 -0.60 -33.72
C ASP A 683 -24.17 -1.06 -34.09
N GLY A 684 -23.44 -1.65 -33.15
CA GLY A 684 -22.10 -2.21 -33.35
C GLY A 684 -20.95 -1.19 -33.22
N ASN A 685 -21.18 -0.03 -32.63
CA ASN A 685 -20.16 1.00 -32.46
C ASN A 685 -19.41 0.84 -31.13
N VAL A 686 -18.10 1.07 -31.17
CA VAL A 686 -17.19 1.11 -30.03
C VAL A 686 -16.64 2.52 -29.95
N VAL A 687 -16.94 3.20 -28.84
CA VAL A 687 -16.49 4.57 -28.57
C VAL A 687 -15.16 4.53 -27.83
N LEU A 688 -14.15 5.16 -28.41
CA LEU A 688 -12.79 5.29 -27.89
C LEU A 688 -12.56 6.77 -27.57
N GLY A 689 -12.83 7.16 -26.33
CA GLY A 689 -12.67 8.54 -25.90
C GLY A 689 -13.24 8.83 -24.51
N PRO A 690 -13.05 10.07 -24.02
CA PRO A 690 -12.42 11.20 -24.72
C PRO A 690 -10.88 11.18 -24.62
N TRP A 691 -10.19 11.68 -25.65
CA TRP A 691 -8.74 11.86 -25.71
C TRP A 691 -8.38 13.34 -25.81
N GLU A 692 -7.41 13.77 -25.01
CA GLU A 692 -6.90 15.14 -25.06
C GLU A 692 -5.86 15.29 -26.17
N VAL A 693 -6.09 16.21 -27.10
CA VAL A 693 -5.12 16.56 -28.13
C VAL A 693 -4.43 17.86 -27.69
N HIS A 694 -3.30 17.74 -26.98
CA HIS A 694 -2.50 18.91 -26.58
C HIS A 694 -2.02 19.69 -27.83
N SER A 695 -2.37 20.97 -27.88
CA SER A 695 -2.06 21.87 -28.99
C SER A 695 -0.63 22.41 -28.92
N ALA A 696 0.26 21.80 -29.72
CA ALA A 696 1.26 22.57 -30.47
C ALA A 696 0.98 22.50 -31.99
N ALA A 697 -0.20 22.03 -32.38
CA ALA A 697 -0.63 21.99 -33.77
C ALA A 697 -1.30 23.32 -34.12
N ALA A 698 -0.69 24.10 -35.00
CA ALA A 698 -1.42 25.08 -35.79
C ALA A 698 -2.51 24.34 -36.59
N ALA A 699 -3.68 24.96 -36.79
CA ALA A 699 -4.77 24.38 -37.60
C ALA A 699 -4.23 23.79 -38.92
N GLY A 700 -4.62 22.55 -39.23
CA GLY A 700 -4.03 21.80 -40.35
C GLY A 700 -4.54 20.37 -40.50
N GLU A 701 -4.16 19.75 -41.63
CA GLU A 701 -4.41 18.34 -41.91
C GLU A 701 -3.48 17.45 -41.05
N ALA A 702 -4.07 16.48 -40.38
CA ALA A 702 -3.43 15.52 -39.51
C ALA A 702 -3.93 14.12 -39.87
N THR A 703 -3.19 13.08 -39.52
CA THR A 703 -3.56 11.70 -39.87
C THR A 703 -3.52 10.83 -38.63
N ILE A 704 -4.61 10.12 -38.33
CA ILE A 704 -4.66 9.12 -37.27
C ILE A 704 -4.25 7.78 -37.85
N GLU A 705 -3.23 7.15 -37.28
CA GLU A 705 -2.92 5.75 -37.54
C GLU A 705 -3.46 4.89 -36.40
N LEU A 706 -4.24 3.88 -36.75
CA LEU A 706 -4.83 2.90 -35.86
C LEU A 706 -4.27 1.53 -36.21
N THR A 707 -3.51 0.93 -35.30
CA THR A 707 -3.11 -0.47 -35.43
C THR A 707 -4.04 -1.35 -34.61
N CYS A 708 -4.69 -2.31 -35.26
CA CYS A 708 -5.60 -3.28 -34.67
C CYS A 708 -4.97 -4.68 -34.77
N THR A 709 -4.94 -5.45 -33.67
CA THR A 709 -4.46 -6.84 -33.67
C THR A 709 -5.62 -7.81 -33.44
N LYS A 710 -5.88 -8.69 -34.41
CA LYS A 710 -6.89 -9.77 -34.34
C LYS A 710 -6.51 -10.78 -33.25
N THR A 711 -7.49 -11.57 -32.79
CA THR A 711 -7.28 -12.64 -31.78
C THR A 711 -6.31 -13.74 -32.23
N ASP A 712 -6.12 -13.92 -33.55
CA ASP A 712 -5.13 -14.83 -34.14
C ASP A 712 -3.71 -14.24 -34.27
N GLY A 713 -3.52 -12.98 -33.84
CA GLY A 713 -2.23 -12.27 -33.89
C GLY A 713 -1.99 -11.46 -35.15
N THR A 714 -2.89 -11.47 -36.13
CA THR A 714 -2.77 -10.67 -37.35
C THR A 714 -2.91 -9.18 -37.05
N LYS A 715 -1.96 -8.35 -37.52
CA LYS A 715 -1.99 -6.89 -37.36
C LYS A 715 -2.54 -6.21 -38.61
N ILE A 716 -3.44 -5.25 -38.41
CA ILE A 716 -4.02 -4.41 -39.45
C ILE A 716 -3.75 -2.96 -39.07
N VAL A 717 -3.22 -2.17 -40.01
CA VAL A 717 -2.99 -0.75 -39.83
C VAL A 717 -3.99 0.01 -40.68
N VAL A 718 -4.76 0.91 -40.07
CA VAL A 718 -5.72 1.79 -40.71
C VAL A 718 -5.28 3.23 -40.49
N THR A 719 -5.20 4.00 -41.56
CA THR A 719 -4.74 5.38 -41.53
C THR A 719 -5.88 6.28 -42.00
N HIS A 720 -6.27 7.27 -41.19
CA HIS A 720 -7.40 8.15 -41.49
C HIS A 720 -7.02 9.63 -41.36
N PRO A 721 -7.14 10.43 -42.42
CA PRO A 721 -6.88 11.87 -42.34
C PRO A 721 -8.01 12.59 -41.59
N TYR A 722 -7.68 13.64 -40.85
CA TYR A 722 -8.61 14.54 -40.19
C TYR A 722 -8.05 15.97 -40.20
N THR A 723 -8.92 16.97 -40.11
CA THR A 723 -8.49 18.38 -40.07
C THR A 723 -8.86 18.97 -38.72
N LEU A 724 -7.85 19.46 -37.99
CA LEU A 724 -8.06 20.28 -36.80
C LEU A 724 -8.47 21.67 -37.26
N LYS A 725 -9.74 22.03 -37.04
CA LYS A 725 -10.29 23.35 -37.36
C LYS A 725 -9.97 24.37 -36.27
#